data_AF-A0AA95C0K0-F1
#
_entry.id   AF-A0AA95C0K0-F1
#
_cell.length_a   1.000
_cell.length_b   1.000
_cell.length_c   1.000
_cell.angle_alpha   90.00
_cell.angle_beta   90.00
_cell.angle_gamma   90.00
#
_symmetry.space_group_name_H-M   'P 1'
#
loop_
_entity.id
_entity.type
_entity.pdbx_description
1 polymer ?
#
loop_
_entity_poly.entity_id
_entity_poly.type
_entity_poly.pdbx_seq_one_letter_code
_entity_poly.pdbx_strand_id
1 'polypeptide(L)'
;MKTPKIIWNILFMFAIFTLSLSCTDDDKESNNKFEITSESIDLFQNKISIDVPQAGKQHSLSVTTSESVIWKINITKGGDFIAATPSGDQKGSGEITITIQPNEKEAEREGAISISNSLGSGKTINFTQEGKIDNTFHFAVMGDLHYGLKKDEQEADVRVPRALKMILQKQPKIKALFICGDFTNGGTSEQYQKITELVKQNIPSTVKAYYMLGNHDTYLSSSIEDYETYTEQPFYQYIEKGGYPFITISVNPESKGSADYSAEAIEFLKNNLKSAALTYKDKPIFVFSHSPSKLTPWGAKWGYNTIHEVLKEYPQVIHFTGHTHYTIEDERSIWQDKYTWVNVGPSHYANISTDITPDYEYPKSGNKITEAVIVDIEESTDITIERLDTYNEKNLKTPWQIKAPHNGSQFKYFGDMQTRTNKDASPIMNSTPQVTDITEYGCNVTFDQGEDDSFIWHYKVEAIDTHTQEIKYTRLVFSDFYWRNGTPETLSCSIGGLTPATEYKISIKGVDSFFSESQPVESTVFTTNALPPVDPSVEAPKADLVDIVFTNTEAQNVAASGLAVTKKGTGTPIGYNTDLKMYVIKPNTTGSISNYYMVDYKGNTTYTNGVKNGFTYEVYCKTSDIKTMQYPLSNLQSAGMGFTFNETYTDPKGATFSAMIRGDGKYHKLNFMKATDVKANTYYHLLFTWNGEQICLYLDGEFVASDVCKKLTMPSGDAQYICIGADSNSSPSSAAQNAFKGEVAIARVYSKAVNASEAASLYKQLTTRSTIAEFTTLNSLLTSGSLSQELATEGWALMNNIATSKEELDAFITKVNSK
;
A
#
# COMPACT_ATOMS: atom_id res chain seq x y z
N MET A 1 -16.45 5.58 -68.87
CA MET A 1 -15.38 6.56 -69.14
C MET A 1 -14.78 6.96 -67.81
N LYS A 2 -13.56 6.46 -67.52
CA LYS A 2 -12.31 7.23 -67.31
C LYS A 2 -12.36 8.07 -66.01
N THR A 3 -11.56 7.86 -64.96
CA THR A 3 -10.12 7.50 -64.89
C THR A 3 -9.75 7.13 -63.43
N PRO A 4 -8.70 6.33 -63.16
CA PRO A 4 -8.30 5.88 -61.83
C PRO A 4 -7.26 6.83 -61.17
N LYS A 5 -7.29 6.99 -59.85
CA LYS A 5 -6.26 7.74 -59.09
C LYS A 5 -5.21 6.77 -58.53
N ILE A 6 -4.11 6.72 -59.28
CA ILE A 6 -2.70 6.53 -58.94
C ILE A 6 -2.38 6.27 -57.46
N ILE A 7 -1.77 5.10 -57.26
CA ILE A 7 -1.02 4.64 -56.08
C ILE A 7 0.17 5.58 -55.85
N TRP A 8 0.31 6.10 -54.63
CA TRP A 8 1.49 6.84 -54.19
C TRP A 8 2.32 5.92 -53.30
N ASN A 9 3.43 5.40 -53.85
CA ASN A 9 4.52 4.83 -53.06
C ASN A 9 5.26 5.99 -52.39
N ILE A 10 5.18 6.08 -51.06
CA ILE A 10 6.01 6.98 -50.26
C ILE A 10 7.26 6.20 -49.85
N LEU A 11 8.39 6.54 -50.47
CA LEU A 11 9.73 6.25 -49.95
C LEU A 11 9.88 6.96 -48.58
N PHE A 12 10.11 6.21 -47.52
CA PHE A 12 10.55 6.76 -46.24
C PHE A 12 12.04 7.09 -46.31
N MET A 13 12.39 8.38 -46.44
CA MET A 13 13.71 8.89 -46.09
C MET A 13 13.70 9.31 -44.62
N PHE A 14 14.38 8.57 -43.75
CA PHE A 14 14.74 9.06 -42.43
C PHE A 14 15.94 9.99 -42.56
N ALA A 15 15.72 11.30 -42.38
CA ALA A 15 16.78 12.26 -42.15
C ALA A 15 17.09 12.30 -40.64
N ILE A 16 18.23 11.74 -40.23
CA ILE A 16 18.74 11.87 -38.86
C ILE A 16 19.55 13.17 -38.78
N PHE A 17 19.08 14.10 -37.96
CA PHE A 17 19.83 15.28 -37.52
C PHE A 17 20.80 14.87 -36.40
N THR A 18 22.10 14.97 -36.63
CA THR A 18 23.09 15.09 -35.55
C THR A 18 23.78 16.45 -35.68
N LEU A 19 23.41 17.37 -34.79
CA LEU A 19 24.11 18.64 -34.56
C LEU A 19 25.22 18.40 -33.53
N SER A 20 26.47 18.42 -33.98
CA SER A 20 27.63 18.73 -33.13
C SER A 20 28.57 19.65 -33.90
N LEU A 21 28.40 20.96 -33.69
CA LEU A 21 29.36 21.98 -34.09
C LEU A 21 30.39 22.12 -32.95
N SER A 22 31.57 21.54 -33.13
CA SER A 22 32.80 22.10 -32.57
C SER A 22 33.86 22.10 -33.67
N CYS A 23 34.14 23.28 -34.22
CA CYS A 23 35.23 23.50 -35.13
C CYS A 23 36.56 23.43 -34.38
N THR A 24 37.38 22.43 -34.68
CA THR A 24 38.84 22.53 -34.72
C THR A 24 39.35 21.60 -35.83
N ASP A 25 39.87 22.20 -36.90
CA ASP A 25 40.61 21.52 -37.97
C ASP A 25 41.92 20.94 -37.42
N ASP A 26 42.06 19.61 -37.47
CA ASP A 26 43.27 18.85 -37.79
C ASP A 26 43.12 17.42 -37.26
N ASP A 27 42.55 16.52 -38.08
CA ASP A 27 42.93 15.11 -38.19
C ASP A 27 42.14 14.43 -39.33
N LYS A 28 42.84 14.08 -40.42
CA LYS A 28 42.34 13.14 -41.43
C LYS A 28 42.44 11.72 -40.86
N GLU A 29 41.58 11.36 -39.91
CA GLU A 29 41.28 9.95 -39.66
C GLU A 29 40.24 9.48 -40.68
N SER A 30 40.63 8.55 -41.54
CA SER A 30 39.69 7.81 -42.38
C SER A 30 38.86 6.89 -41.49
N ASN A 31 37.77 7.40 -40.91
CA ASN A 31 36.84 6.56 -40.18
C ASN A 31 36.07 5.66 -41.15
N ASN A 32 36.64 4.49 -41.44
CA ASN A 32 35.97 3.42 -42.16
C ASN A 32 34.73 3.00 -41.35
N LYS A 33 33.53 3.18 -41.91
CA LYS A 33 32.25 2.86 -41.26
C LYS A 33 31.71 1.55 -41.83
N PHE A 34 31.11 0.70 -40.98
CA PHE A 34 30.34 -0.48 -41.37
C PHE A 34 29.14 -0.64 -40.43
N GLU A 35 27.93 -0.62 -40.97
CA GLU A 35 26.67 -0.69 -40.23
C GLU A 35 25.69 -1.61 -40.97
N ILE A 36 24.92 -2.40 -40.23
CA ILE A 36 23.88 -3.27 -40.80
C ILE A 36 22.56 -2.95 -40.11
N THR A 37 21.49 -2.79 -40.88
CA THR A 37 20.12 -2.58 -40.39
C THR A 37 19.17 -3.62 -40.97
N SER A 38 18.03 -3.87 -40.31
CA SER A 38 16.95 -4.70 -40.83
C SER A 38 15.62 -4.23 -40.25
N GLU A 39 14.55 -4.36 -41.04
CA GLU A 39 13.18 -4.14 -40.58
C GLU A 39 12.59 -5.38 -39.88
N SER A 40 13.22 -6.54 -40.04
CA SER A 40 12.67 -7.84 -39.59
C SER A 40 13.53 -8.56 -38.55
N ILE A 41 14.74 -8.05 -38.29
CA ILE A 41 15.70 -8.64 -37.38
C ILE A 41 16.29 -7.52 -36.53
N ASP A 42 16.20 -7.65 -35.20
CA ASP A 42 16.95 -6.78 -34.30
C ASP A 42 18.43 -7.17 -34.35
N LEU A 43 19.23 -6.29 -34.96
CA LEU A 43 20.66 -6.50 -35.18
C LEU A 43 21.52 -5.90 -34.09
N PHE A 44 20.98 -5.25 -33.05
CA PHE A 44 21.81 -4.62 -32.02
C PHE A 44 22.42 -5.62 -31.04
N GLN A 45 21.89 -6.85 -31.01
CA GLN A 45 22.30 -7.90 -30.08
C GLN A 45 23.70 -8.46 -30.34
N ASN A 46 24.33 -8.94 -29.26
CA ASN A 46 25.61 -9.64 -29.31
C ASN A 46 25.52 -11.04 -29.95
N LYS A 47 24.36 -11.71 -29.78
CA LYS A 47 24.00 -12.96 -30.46
C LYS A 47 22.56 -12.84 -30.95
N ILE A 48 22.32 -13.17 -32.21
CA ILE A 48 20.98 -13.07 -32.80
C ILE A 48 20.45 -14.49 -32.99
N SER A 49 19.26 -14.79 -32.44
CA SER A 49 18.60 -16.10 -32.56
C SER A 49 17.14 -15.93 -32.98
N ILE A 50 16.76 -16.50 -34.12
CA ILE A 50 15.47 -16.27 -34.76
C ILE A 50 14.73 -17.60 -34.89
N ASP A 51 13.50 -17.64 -34.39
CA ASP A 51 12.59 -18.76 -34.64
C ASP A 51 11.95 -18.57 -36.02
N VAL A 52 11.98 -19.61 -36.86
CA VAL A 52 11.53 -19.56 -38.26
C VAL A 52 10.38 -20.54 -38.45
N PRO A 53 9.24 -20.11 -39.02
CA PRO A 53 8.11 -20.99 -39.20
C PRO A 53 8.46 -22.17 -40.13
N GLN A 54 7.70 -23.26 -39.99
CA GLN A 54 7.82 -24.44 -40.84
C GLN A 54 7.76 -24.11 -42.33
N ALA A 55 6.94 -23.13 -42.73
CA ALA A 55 6.79 -22.67 -44.11
C ALA A 55 8.05 -21.98 -44.67
N GLY A 56 9.04 -21.69 -43.84
CA GLY A 56 10.20 -20.89 -44.22
C GLY A 56 9.91 -19.39 -44.18
N LYS A 57 10.97 -18.59 -44.31
CA LYS A 57 10.89 -17.12 -44.27
C LYS A 57 12.04 -16.49 -45.04
N GLN A 58 11.79 -15.31 -45.58
CA GLN A 58 12.80 -14.46 -46.18
C GLN A 58 13.04 -13.24 -45.29
N HIS A 59 14.30 -12.91 -45.06
CA HIS A 59 14.75 -11.73 -44.32
C HIS A 59 15.62 -10.85 -45.20
N SER A 60 15.46 -9.53 -45.08
CA SER A 60 16.28 -8.54 -45.78
C SER A 60 17.06 -7.70 -44.77
N LEU A 61 18.34 -7.47 -45.05
CA LEU A 61 19.25 -6.61 -44.29
C LEU A 61 19.85 -5.56 -45.23
N SER A 62 20.06 -4.34 -44.75
CA SER A 62 20.78 -3.29 -45.47
C SER A 62 22.16 -3.10 -44.85
N VAL A 63 23.21 -3.06 -45.67
CA VAL A 63 24.60 -2.82 -45.26
C VAL A 63 24.99 -1.42 -45.73
N THR A 64 25.42 -0.57 -44.80
CA THR A 64 25.96 0.77 -45.07
C THR A 64 27.44 0.80 -44.71
N THR A 65 28.31 1.06 -45.68
CA THR A 65 29.76 0.96 -45.45
C THR A 65 30.58 1.93 -46.30
N SER A 66 31.78 2.31 -45.82
CA SER A 66 32.77 3.05 -46.62
C SER A 66 33.32 2.19 -47.76
N GLU A 67 33.72 2.80 -48.89
CA GLU A 67 34.16 2.09 -50.11
C GLU A 67 35.40 1.19 -49.91
N SER A 68 36.22 1.48 -48.91
CA SER A 68 37.43 0.75 -48.53
C SER A 68 37.18 -0.56 -47.76
N VAL A 69 35.96 -0.77 -47.26
CA VAL A 69 35.61 -1.92 -46.43
C VAL A 69 35.02 -3.04 -47.28
N ILE A 70 35.58 -4.24 -47.12
CA ILE A 70 35.08 -5.46 -47.77
C ILE A 70 34.23 -6.23 -46.77
N TRP A 71 33.06 -6.69 -47.18
CA TRP A 71 32.18 -7.51 -46.35
C TRP A 71 31.68 -8.75 -47.08
N LYS A 72 31.32 -9.80 -46.34
CA LYS A 72 30.76 -11.04 -46.89
C LYS A 72 29.82 -11.71 -45.91
N ILE A 73 28.89 -12.48 -46.46
CA ILE A 73 28.02 -13.39 -45.73
C ILE A 73 28.42 -14.84 -46.00
N ASN A 74 28.47 -15.66 -44.95
CA ASN A 74 28.71 -17.09 -45.04
C ASN A 74 27.61 -17.85 -44.31
N ILE A 75 27.16 -18.97 -44.88
CA ILE A 75 26.29 -19.91 -44.17
C ILE A 75 27.21 -20.85 -43.39
N THR A 76 27.14 -20.78 -42.06
CA THR A 76 27.99 -21.59 -41.16
C THR A 76 27.30 -22.88 -40.73
N LYS A 77 25.96 -22.96 -40.81
CA LYS A 77 25.16 -24.17 -40.58
C LYS A 77 23.88 -24.12 -41.41
N GLY A 78 23.42 -25.26 -41.94
CA GLY A 78 22.15 -25.36 -42.67
C GLY A 78 22.19 -24.95 -44.14
N GLY A 79 23.33 -25.12 -44.82
CA GLY A 79 23.49 -24.79 -46.25
C GLY A 79 22.60 -25.59 -47.22
N ASP A 80 21.92 -26.62 -46.73
CA ASP A 80 20.91 -27.40 -47.46
C ASP A 80 19.53 -26.73 -47.48
N PHE A 81 19.25 -25.77 -46.58
CA PHE A 81 17.95 -25.09 -46.50
C PHE A 81 18.02 -23.57 -46.32
N ILE A 82 19.21 -23.00 -46.11
CA ILE A 82 19.44 -21.55 -46.09
C ILE A 82 20.11 -21.13 -47.40
N ALA A 83 19.60 -20.08 -48.02
CA ALA A 83 20.24 -19.37 -49.11
C ALA A 83 20.49 -17.91 -48.69
N ALA A 84 21.66 -17.36 -49.05
CA ALA A 84 22.02 -15.98 -48.77
C ALA A 84 22.56 -15.31 -50.03
N THR A 85 22.15 -14.07 -50.31
CA THR A 85 22.58 -13.28 -51.47
C THR A 85 22.87 -11.84 -51.04
N PRO A 86 23.95 -11.19 -51.49
CA PRO A 86 24.99 -11.67 -52.41
C PRO A 86 25.99 -12.63 -51.74
N SER A 87 26.63 -13.50 -52.53
CA SER A 87 27.69 -14.41 -52.05
C SER A 87 29.07 -13.89 -52.39
N GLY A 88 30.07 -14.19 -51.55
CA GLY A 88 31.46 -13.75 -51.76
C GLY A 88 31.72 -12.32 -51.29
N ASP A 89 32.93 -11.81 -51.58
CA ASP A 89 33.38 -10.49 -51.12
C ASP A 89 32.64 -9.35 -51.83
N GLN A 90 32.07 -8.44 -51.05
CA GLN A 90 31.34 -7.26 -51.51
C GLN A 90 32.07 -5.97 -51.14
N LYS A 91 31.88 -4.92 -51.94
CA LYS A 91 32.40 -3.57 -51.71
C LYS A 91 31.27 -2.55 -51.81
N GLY A 92 31.33 -1.51 -50.98
CA GLY A 92 30.28 -0.49 -50.89
C GLY A 92 29.01 -1.00 -50.19
N SER A 93 28.06 -0.11 -50.01
CA SER A 93 26.75 -0.42 -49.41
C SER A 93 25.93 -1.36 -50.29
N GLY A 94 25.06 -2.17 -49.70
CA GLY A 94 24.24 -3.13 -50.43
C GLY A 94 23.14 -3.75 -49.57
N GLU A 95 22.42 -4.72 -50.13
CA GLU A 95 21.38 -5.48 -49.42
C GLU A 95 21.75 -6.96 -49.34
N ILE A 96 21.40 -7.58 -48.21
CA ILE A 96 21.50 -9.02 -47.99
C ILE A 96 20.09 -9.58 -47.94
N THR A 97 19.82 -10.58 -48.77
CA THR A 97 18.61 -11.41 -48.69
C THR A 97 18.97 -12.79 -48.14
N ILE A 98 18.30 -13.20 -47.07
CA ILE A 98 18.42 -14.53 -46.46
C ILE A 98 17.09 -15.24 -46.67
N THR A 99 17.11 -16.39 -47.34
CA THR A 99 15.91 -17.20 -47.60
C THR A 99 16.07 -18.56 -46.92
N ILE A 100 15.12 -18.89 -46.04
CA ILE A 100 15.07 -20.16 -45.33
C ILE A 100 13.92 -20.96 -45.92
N GLN A 101 14.24 -22.09 -46.54
CA GLN A 101 13.28 -22.95 -47.23
C GLN A 101 12.32 -23.64 -46.27
N PRO A 102 11.11 -24.06 -46.69
CA PRO A 102 10.20 -24.84 -45.86
C PRO A 102 10.85 -26.10 -45.28
N ASN A 103 10.48 -26.48 -44.05
CA ASN A 103 10.91 -27.73 -43.42
C ASN A 103 9.83 -28.81 -43.55
N GLU A 104 10.09 -29.83 -44.35
CA GLU A 104 9.14 -30.95 -44.56
C GLU A 104 9.27 -32.06 -43.50
N LYS A 105 10.28 -31.99 -42.63
CA LYS A 105 10.56 -33.01 -41.60
C LYS A 105 9.85 -32.66 -40.29
N GLU A 106 9.36 -33.68 -39.58
CA GLU A 106 8.75 -33.52 -38.24
C GLU A 106 9.74 -32.97 -37.19
N ALA A 107 11.04 -33.17 -37.40
CA ALA A 107 12.08 -32.64 -36.52
C ALA A 107 12.42 -31.18 -36.85
N GLU A 108 12.57 -30.39 -35.79
CA GLU A 108 13.17 -29.06 -35.85
C GLU A 108 14.59 -29.13 -36.43
N ARG A 109 15.03 -28.06 -37.09
CA ARG A 109 16.38 -27.96 -37.64
C ARG A 109 16.99 -26.59 -37.38
N GLU A 110 18.29 -26.58 -37.11
CA GLU A 110 19.04 -25.37 -36.79
C GLU A 110 19.92 -24.93 -37.96
N GLY A 111 19.99 -23.62 -38.18
CA GLY A 111 20.82 -22.97 -39.18
C GLY A 111 21.59 -21.79 -38.60
N ALA A 112 22.66 -21.38 -39.28
CA ALA A 112 23.44 -20.23 -38.84
C ALA A 112 24.14 -19.56 -40.03
N ILE A 113 24.24 -18.23 -39.98
CA ILE A 113 25.03 -17.42 -40.91
C ILE A 113 25.96 -16.50 -40.14
N SER A 114 27.07 -16.11 -40.78
CA SER A 114 27.98 -15.08 -40.28
C SER A 114 28.17 -13.98 -41.32
N ILE A 115 28.06 -12.73 -40.89
CA ILE A 115 28.38 -11.54 -41.68
C ILE A 115 29.67 -10.97 -41.10
N SER A 116 30.71 -10.91 -41.91
CA SER A 116 32.05 -10.44 -41.52
C SER A 116 32.50 -9.31 -42.42
N ASN A 117 33.30 -8.38 -41.89
CA ASN A 117 33.95 -7.33 -42.68
C ASN A 117 35.45 -7.20 -42.37
N SER A 118 36.16 -6.44 -43.21
CA SER A 118 37.60 -6.23 -43.14
C SER A 118 38.08 -5.38 -41.96
N LEU A 119 37.18 -4.76 -41.19
CA LEU A 119 37.49 -4.03 -39.96
C LEU A 119 37.47 -4.93 -38.71
N GLY A 120 37.05 -6.20 -38.86
CA GLY A 120 36.99 -7.17 -37.76
C GLY A 120 35.69 -7.16 -36.96
N SER A 121 34.74 -6.27 -37.26
CA SER A 121 33.38 -6.32 -36.73
C SER A 121 32.52 -7.29 -37.57
N GLY A 122 31.58 -7.99 -36.94
CA GLY A 122 30.74 -8.97 -37.62
C GLY A 122 29.60 -9.45 -36.75
N LYS A 123 28.59 -10.09 -37.35
CA LYS A 123 27.39 -10.58 -36.66
C LYS A 123 27.13 -12.04 -37.04
N THR A 124 26.72 -12.85 -36.07
CA THR A 124 26.23 -14.21 -36.31
C THR A 124 24.74 -14.25 -36.04
N ILE A 125 23.99 -14.83 -36.98
CA ILE A 125 22.54 -15.01 -36.86
C ILE A 125 22.27 -16.51 -36.86
N ASN A 126 21.67 -17.00 -35.78
CA ASN A 126 21.23 -18.37 -35.62
C ASN A 126 19.74 -18.45 -35.93
N PHE A 127 19.33 -19.54 -36.55
CA PHE A 127 17.96 -19.82 -36.93
C PHE A 127 17.56 -21.16 -36.33
N THR A 128 16.38 -21.18 -35.72
CA THR A 128 15.72 -22.40 -35.25
C THR A 128 14.45 -22.57 -36.06
N GLN A 129 14.46 -23.48 -37.03
CA GLN A 129 13.32 -23.68 -37.91
C GLN A 129 12.48 -24.86 -37.45
N GLU A 130 11.18 -24.60 -37.29
CA GLU A 130 10.20 -25.59 -36.86
C GLU A 130 10.17 -26.83 -37.76
N GLY A 131 9.88 -27.97 -37.15
CA GLY A 131 9.46 -29.17 -37.87
C GLY A 131 8.09 -29.00 -38.53
N LYS A 132 7.67 -30.02 -39.28
CA LYS A 132 6.31 -30.15 -39.80
C LYS A 132 5.31 -30.00 -38.65
N ILE A 133 4.32 -29.12 -38.86
CA ILE A 133 3.40 -28.66 -37.82
C ILE A 133 2.44 -29.79 -37.43
N ASP A 134 2.43 -30.16 -36.15
CA ASP A 134 1.29 -30.78 -35.48
C ASP A 134 0.24 -29.67 -35.28
N ASN A 135 -1.03 -29.92 -35.62
CA ASN A 135 -2.09 -28.89 -35.54
C ASN A 135 -2.40 -28.48 -34.09
N THR A 136 -1.77 -29.11 -33.11
CA THR A 136 -1.81 -28.77 -31.69
C THR A 136 -0.56 -28.00 -31.25
N PHE A 137 -0.72 -27.06 -30.31
CA PHE A 137 0.42 -26.36 -29.70
C PHE A 137 0.15 -26.07 -28.22
N HIS A 138 1.18 -26.29 -27.40
CA HIS A 138 1.06 -26.22 -25.94
C HIS A 138 2.16 -25.32 -25.38
N PHE A 139 1.80 -24.42 -24.49
CA PHE A 139 2.76 -23.56 -23.78
C PHE A 139 2.31 -23.30 -22.34
N ALA A 140 3.22 -22.83 -21.51
CA ALA A 140 2.91 -22.40 -20.15
C ALA A 140 3.26 -20.92 -19.96
N VAL A 141 2.57 -20.27 -19.01
CA VAL A 141 2.82 -18.88 -18.65
C VAL A 141 2.95 -18.76 -17.14
N MET A 142 3.98 -18.05 -16.70
CA MET A 142 4.27 -17.70 -15.31
C MET A 142 4.55 -16.19 -15.23
N GLY A 143 4.54 -15.63 -14.03
CA GLY A 143 4.88 -14.22 -13.79
C GLY A 143 5.26 -14.02 -12.33
N ASP A 144 5.94 -12.90 -12.03
CA ASP A 144 6.21 -12.46 -10.66
C ASP A 144 6.94 -13.54 -9.83
N LEU A 145 8.07 -14.04 -10.35
CA LEU A 145 8.88 -15.08 -9.69
C LEU A 145 9.71 -14.49 -8.53
N HIS A 146 10.03 -13.19 -8.56
CA HIS A 146 10.76 -12.44 -7.54
C HIS A 146 12.00 -13.16 -6.97
N TYR A 147 12.92 -13.58 -7.84
CA TYR A 147 14.15 -14.20 -7.36
C TYR A 147 14.94 -13.24 -6.45
N GLY A 148 15.34 -13.74 -5.27
CA GLY A 148 16.00 -12.95 -4.22
C GLY A 148 15.04 -12.34 -3.19
N LEU A 149 13.73 -12.58 -3.29
CA LEU A 149 12.75 -12.23 -2.27
C LEU A 149 12.43 -13.42 -1.36
N LYS A 150 12.30 -13.16 -0.06
CA LYS A 150 11.82 -14.11 0.94
C LYS A 150 10.60 -13.54 1.68
N LYS A 151 9.42 -14.11 1.42
CA LYS A 151 8.15 -13.73 2.07
C LYS A 151 7.70 -14.74 3.13
N ASP A 152 8.07 -16.01 2.96
CA ASP A 152 7.90 -17.09 3.97
C ASP A 152 9.20 -17.93 4.08
N GLU A 153 9.06 -19.21 4.42
CA GLU A 153 10.18 -20.16 4.51
C GLU A 153 10.78 -20.56 3.14
N GLN A 154 10.08 -20.32 2.01
CA GLN A 154 10.43 -20.76 0.65
C GLN A 154 10.79 -19.57 -0.26
N GLU A 155 11.94 -19.66 -0.92
CA GLU A 155 12.39 -18.70 -1.94
C GLU A 155 12.10 -19.25 -3.36
N ALA A 156 12.47 -18.49 -4.38
CA ALA A 156 12.24 -18.87 -5.78
C ALA A 156 12.95 -20.17 -6.19
N ASP A 157 14.08 -20.49 -5.54
CA ASP A 157 14.84 -21.74 -5.69
C ASP A 157 14.04 -23.00 -5.35
N VAL A 158 13.02 -22.89 -4.49
CA VAL A 158 12.07 -23.97 -4.19
C VAL A 158 10.83 -23.86 -5.06
N ARG A 159 10.27 -22.64 -5.19
CA ARG A 159 8.97 -22.41 -5.83
C ARG A 159 9.00 -22.66 -7.34
N VAL A 160 10.03 -22.15 -8.03
CA VAL A 160 10.13 -22.23 -9.49
C VAL A 160 10.33 -23.68 -9.96
N PRO A 161 11.26 -24.49 -9.38
CA PRO A 161 11.37 -25.90 -9.77
C PRO A 161 10.09 -26.71 -9.51
N ARG A 162 9.38 -26.46 -8.40
CA ARG A 162 8.11 -27.13 -8.10
C ARG A 162 7.06 -26.80 -9.17
N ALA A 163 6.90 -25.52 -9.51
CA ALA A 163 5.97 -25.07 -10.54
C ALA A 163 6.28 -25.69 -11.90
N LEU A 164 7.54 -25.63 -12.35
CA LEU A 164 7.97 -26.18 -13.64
C LEU A 164 7.81 -27.70 -13.70
N LYS A 165 8.14 -28.41 -12.62
CA LYS A 165 7.91 -29.85 -12.50
C LYS A 165 6.43 -30.18 -12.66
N MET A 166 5.54 -29.46 -11.96
CA MET A 166 4.10 -29.67 -12.05
C MET A 166 3.59 -29.42 -13.48
N ILE A 167 4.02 -28.32 -14.11
CA ILE A 167 3.68 -27.97 -15.50
C ILE A 167 4.07 -29.10 -16.46
N LEU A 168 5.31 -29.58 -16.38
CA LEU A 168 5.83 -30.63 -17.26
C LEU A 168 5.20 -32.01 -17.01
N GLN A 169 4.77 -32.28 -15.77
CA GLN A 169 4.02 -33.50 -15.46
C GLN A 169 2.61 -33.48 -16.06
N LYS A 170 1.95 -32.31 -16.07
CA LYS A 170 0.61 -32.13 -16.61
C LYS A 170 0.58 -32.09 -18.13
N GLN A 171 1.50 -31.31 -18.71
CA GLN A 171 1.62 -31.16 -20.15
C GLN A 171 3.10 -31.33 -20.57
N PRO A 172 3.57 -32.58 -20.75
CA PRO A 172 4.96 -32.84 -21.13
C PRO A 172 5.32 -32.36 -22.54
N LYS A 173 4.32 -31.97 -23.35
CA LYS A 173 4.50 -31.52 -24.74
C LYS A 173 4.64 -30.01 -24.89
N ILE A 174 4.66 -29.22 -23.81
CA ILE A 174 4.86 -27.77 -23.94
C ILE A 174 6.11 -27.46 -24.79
N LYS A 175 6.02 -26.42 -25.61
CA LYS A 175 7.10 -25.99 -26.52
C LYS A 175 7.69 -24.62 -26.17
N ALA A 176 7.00 -23.89 -25.31
CA ALA A 176 7.36 -22.57 -24.84
C ALA A 176 6.93 -22.37 -23.38
N LEU A 177 7.74 -21.60 -22.66
CA LEU A 177 7.41 -21.02 -21.35
C LEU A 177 7.52 -19.50 -21.49
N PHE A 178 6.47 -18.76 -21.17
CA PHE A 178 6.50 -17.31 -21.15
C PHE A 178 6.52 -16.80 -19.70
N ILE A 179 7.38 -15.82 -19.41
CA ILE A 179 7.53 -15.25 -18.06
C ILE A 179 7.18 -13.76 -18.11
N CYS A 180 5.97 -13.42 -17.65
CA CYS A 180 5.36 -12.08 -17.67
C CYS A 180 5.96 -11.10 -16.65
N GLY A 181 7.29 -10.92 -16.66
CA GLY A 181 8.00 -9.94 -15.84
C GLY A 181 8.14 -10.30 -14.36
N ASP A 182 8.89 -9.44 -13.66
CA ASP A 182 9.26 -9.55 -12.24
C ASP A 182 9.86 -10.90 -11.88
N PHE A 183 10.75 -11.39 -12.74
CA PHE A 183 11.46 -12.63 -12.51
C PHE A 183 12.67 -12.45 -11.59
N THR A 184 13.17 -11.23 -11.45
CA THR A 184 14.05 -10.79 -10.37
C THR A 184 13.28 -9.94 -9.36
N ASN A 185 13.76 -9.84 -8.11
CA ASN A 185 13.15 -8.96 -7.13
C ASN A 185 13.74 -7.54 -7.11
N GLY A 186 14.98 -7.36 -7.55
CA GLY A 186 15.68 -6.08 -7.48
C GLY A 186 16.57 -5.79 -8.67
N GLY A 187 16.50 -6.59 -9.74
CA GLY A 187 17.25 -6.37 -10.98
C GLY A 187 18.77 -6.48 -10.84
N THR A 188 19.30 -7.22 -9.86
CA THR A 188 20.77 -7.40 -9.72
C THR A 188 21.30 -8.43 -10.71
N SER A 189 22.56 -8.29 -11.15
CA SER A 189 23.22 -9.26 -12.04
C SER A 189 23.17 -10.69 -11.51
N GLU A 190 23.37 -10.88 -10.19
CA GLU A 190 23.27 -12.20 -9.56
C GLU A 190 21.85 -12.77 -9.65
N GLN A 191 20.82 -11.95 -9.42
CA GLN A 191 19.43 -12.40 -9.53
C GLN A 191 19.11 -12.82 -10.96
N TYR A 192 19.49 -12.01 -11.96
CA TYR A 192 19.34 -12.34 -13.38
C TYR A 192 20.04 -13.64 -13.74
N GLN A 193 21.30 -13.80 -13.36
CA GLN A 193 22.07 -15.01 -13.61
C GLN A 193 21.37 -16.24 -13.01
N LYS A 194 21.02 -16.16 -11.72
CA LYS A 194 20.52 -17.31 -10.97
C LYS A 194 19.14 -17.75 -11.42
N ILE A 195 18.23 -16.81 -11.69
CA ILE A 195 16.89 -17.19 -12.12
C ILE A 195 16.88 -17.79 -13.53
N THR A 196 17.67 -17.28 -14.47
CA THR A 196 17.74 -17.84 -15.83
C THR A 196 18.42 -19.22 -15.81
N GLU A 197 19.48 -19.40 -15.01
CA GLU A 197 20.09 -20.71 -14.75
C GLU A 197 19.06 -21.70 -14.16
N LEU A 198 18.30 -21.27 -13.15
CA LEU A 198 17.31 -22.09 -12.45
C LEU A 198 16.20 -22.55 -13.40
N VAL A 199 15.62 -21.64 -14.18
CA VAL A 199 14.58 -21.99 -15.17
C VAL A 199 15.16 -22.96 -16.21
N LYS A 200 16.33 -22.66 -16.77
CA LYS A 200 16.98 -23.49 -17.80
C LYS A 200 17.29 -24.91 -17.32
N GLN A 201 17.67 -25.08 -16.04
CA GLN A 201 17.95 -26.38 -15.45
C GLN A 201 16.69 -27.23 -15.22
N ASN A 202 15.52 -26.60 -15.14
CA ASN A 202 14.25 -27.24 -14.79
C ASN A 202 13.28 -27.38 -15.97
N ILE A 203 13.69 -27.00 -17.19
CA ILE A 203 12.94 -27.26 -18.43
C ILE A 203 13.76 -28.13 -19.39
N PRO A 204 13.12 -29.00 -20.22
CA PRO A 204 13.81 -29.73 -21.26
C PRO A 204 14.44 -28.80 -22.29
N SER A 205 15.53 -29.22 -22.94
CA SER A 205 16.18 -28.43 -24.01
C SER A 205 15.28 -28.15 -25.22
N THR A 206 14.19 -28.89 -25.38
CA THR A 206 13.16 -28.68 -26.41
C THR A 206 12.16 -27.59 -26.06
N VAL A 207 12.21 -27.04 -24.83
CA VAL A 207 11.35 -25.96 -24.35
C VAL A 207 12.19 -24.70 -24.27
N LYS A 208 11.73 -23.64 -24.94
CA LYS A 208 12.35 -22.31 -24.87
C LYS A 208 11.61 -21.44 -23.87
N ALA A 209 12.33 -20.79 -22.97
CA ALA A 209 11.80 -19.78 -22.07
C ALA A 209 11.92 -18.39 -22.69
N TYR A 210 10.82 -17.64 -22.74
CA TYR A 210 10.77 -16.28 -23.23
C TYR A 210 10.54 -15.32 -22.07
N TYR A 211 11.45 -14.36 -21.91
CA TYR A 211 11.42 -13.37 -20.83
C TYR A 211 10.98 -12.02 -21.38
N MET A 212 10.40 -11.22 -20.50
CA MET A 212 10.09 -9.80 -20.72
C MET A 212 10.27 -9.10 -19.37
N LEU A 213 10.71 -7.84 -19.38
CA LEU A 213 10.93 -7.09 -18.15
C LEU A 213 9.61 -6.75 -17.45
N GLY A 214 9.58 -6.92 -16.13
CA GLY A 214 8.68 -6.22 -15.22
C GLY A 214 9.36 -5.03 -14.55
N ASN A 215 8.66 -4.36 -13.64
CA ASN A 215 9.22 -3.17 -12.97
C ASN A 215 10.32 -3.49 -11.97
N HIS A 216 10.27 -4.63 -11.27
CA HIS A 216 11.33 -5.04 -10.35
C HIS A 216 12.62 -5.39 -11.10
N ASP A 217 12.48 -5.81 -12.35
CA ASP A 217 13.60 -6.14 -13.22
C ASP A 217 14.40 -4.90 -13.65
N THR A 218 13.89 -3.67 -13.50
CA THR A 218 14.54 -2.43 -13.98
C THR A 218 15.04 -1.50 -12.88
N TYR A 219 15.09 -1.95 -11.62
CA TYR A 219 15.46 -1.07 -10.49
C TYR A 219 16.90 -0.54 -10.55
N LEU A 220 17.84 -1.26 -11.17
CA LEU A 220 19.24 -0.85 -11.27
C LEU A 220 19.61 -0.39 -12.68
N SER A 221 20.62 0.48 -12.78
CA SER A 221 21.12 0.91 -14.10
C SER A 221 21.71 -0.26 -14.91
N SER A 222 22.31 -1.25 -14.24
CA SER A 222 22.91 -2.41 -14.89
C SER A 222 21.87 -3.40 -15.42
N SER A 223 20.62 -3.30 -14.97
CA SER A 223 19.61 -4.33 -15.23
C SER A 223 19.31 -4.53 -16.72
N ILE A 224 19.46 -3.48 -17.54
CA ILE A 224 19.29 -3.55 -19.00
C ILE A 224 20.37 -4.46 -19.61
N GLU A 225 21.64 -4.20 -19.28
CA GLU A 225 22.78 -5.00 -19.73
C GLU A 225 22.72 -6.42 -19.16
N ASP A 226 22.30 -6.57 -17.89
CA ASP A 226 22.11 -7.86 -17.24
C ASP A 226 21.00 -8.69 -17.93
N TYR A 227 19.86 -8.07 -18.29
CA TYR A 227 18.80 -8.74 -19.04
C TYR A 227 19.34 -9.30 -20.35
N GLU A 228 20.00 -8.47 -21.17
CA GLU A 228 20.56 -8.89 -22.46
C GLU A 228 21.63 -9.98 -22.28
N THR A 229 22.47 -9.85 -21.25
CA THR A 229 23.56 -10.79 -20.96
C THR A 229 23.04 -12.16 -20.54
N TYR A 230 22.07 -12.23 -19.62
CA TYR A 230 21.66 -13.48 -18.99
C TYR A 230 20.46 -14.14 -19.68
N THR A 231 19.62 -13.38 -20.39
CA THR A 231 18.51 -13.95 -21.17
C THR A 231 18.90 -14.22 -22.63
N GLU A 232 19.89 -13.50 -23.15
CA GLU A 232 20.26 -13.46 -24.58
C GLU A 232 19.04 -13.18 -25.50
N GLN A 233 18.10 -12.34 -25.05
CA GLN A 233 16.83 -12.04 -25.75
C GLN A 233 16.62 -10.52 -25.98
N PRO A 234 15.85 -10.14 -27.02
CA PRO A 234 15.37 -8.76 -27.17
C PRO A 234 14.39 -8.36 -26.06
N PHE A 235 14.23 -7.05 -25.84
CA PHE A 235 13.16 -6.52 -24.97
C PHE A 235 11.76 -6.73 -25.54
N TYR A 236 11.62 -6.69 -26.88
CA TYR A 236 10.36 -6.88 -27.59
C TYR A 236 10.54 -7.94 -28.66
N GLN A 237 9.70 -8.98 -28.67
CA GLN A 237 9.90 -10.15 -29.53
C GLN A 237 8.65 -10.44 -30.36
N TYR A 238 8.84 -10.75 -31.64
CA TYR A 238 7.82 -11.33 -32.51
C TYR A 238 8.26 -12.76 -32.85
N ILE A 239 7.48 -13.73 -32.39
CA ILE A 239 7.82 -15.15 -32.41
C ILE A 239 6.74 -15.86 -33.22
N GLU A 240 7.17 -16.71 -34.15
CA GLU A 240 6.26 -17.57 -34.93
C GLU A 240 6.58 -19.02 -34.57
N LYS A 241 5.64 -19.68 -33.89
CA LYS A 241 5.83 -21.05 -33.41
C LYS A 241 4.52 -21.86 -33.46
N GLY A 242 4.56 -23.13 -33.83
CA GLY A 242 3.39 -24.01 -33.96
C GLY A 242 2.35 -23.53 -34.97
N GLY A 243 2.74 -22.68 -35.93
CA GLY A 243 1.79 -22.01 -36.82
C GLY A 243 0.92 -20.93 -36.15
N TYR A 244 1.40 -20.34 -35.04
CA TYR A 244 0.78 -19.23 -34.32
C TYR A 244 1.79 -18.08 -34.07
N PRO A 245 1.31 -16.81 -34.05
CA PRO A 245 2.12 -15.66 -33.70
C PRO A 245 2.05 -15.35 -32.18
N PHE A 246 3.21 -15.09 -31.58
CA PHE A 246 3.38 -14.66 -30.20
C PHE A 246 4.15 -13.34 -30.17
N ILE A 247 3.76 -12.43 -29.28
CA ILE A 247 4.38 -11.11 -29.12
C ILE A 247 4.69 -10.88 -27.66
N THR A 248 5.94 -10.65 -27.29
CA THR A 248 6.33 -10.28 -25.92
C THR A 248 6.75 -8.80 -25.88
N ILE A 249 6.29 -8.07 -24.87
CA ILE A 249 6.56 -6.64 -24.68
C ILE A 249 7.06 -6.39 -23.26
N SER A 250 8.32 -5.98 -23.13
CA SER A 250 8.91 -5.50 -21.88
C SER A 250 8.37 -4.12 -21.47
N VAL A 251 8.34 -3.84 -20.16
CA VAL A 251 8.16 -2.46 -19.65
C VAL A 251 9.31 -1.56 -20.14
N ASN A 252 9.15 -0.24 -20.02
CA ASN A 252 10.15 0.72 -20.48
C ASN A 252 11.50 0.51 -19.77
N PRO A 253 12.55 0.00 -20.46
CA PRO A 253 13.84 -0.31 -19.84
C PRO A 253 14.52 0.93 -19.26
N GLU A 254 14.24 2.11 -19.83
CA GLU A 254 14.85 3.38 -19.41
C GLU A 254 14.14 4.03 -18.21
N SER A 255 12.96 3.53 -17.82
CA SER A 255 12.16 4.08 -16.73
C SER A 255 12.17 3.15 -15.52
N LYS A 256 13.20 3.31 -14.68
CA LYS A 256 13.46 2.46 -13.52
C LYS A 256 12.24 2.31 -12.61
N GLY A 257 11.82 1.06 -12.40
CA GLY A 257 10.69 0.73 -11.54
C GLY A 257 9.33 1.12 -12.07
N SER A 258 9.25 1.61 -13.31
CA SER A 258 7.98 1.83 -13.99
C SER A 258 7.47 0.53 -14.60
N ALA A 259 6.17 0.28 -14.49
CA ALA A 259 5.50 -0.79 -15.20
C ALA A 259 4.78 -0.31 -16.49
N ASP A 260 5.05 0.93 -16.93
CA ASP A 260 4.55 1.47 -18.20
C ASP A 260 5.45 1.07 -19.38
N TYR A 261 4.95 1.29 -20.59
CA TYR A 261 5.56 0.89 -21.84
C TYR A 261 6.12 2.10 -22.60
N SER A 262 7.28 1.91 -23.26
CA SER A 262 7.91 2.95 -24.07
C SER A 262 7.16 3.17 -25.40
N ALA A 263 7.38 4.32 -26.04
CA ALA A 263 6.81 4.57 -27.37
C ALA A 263 7.32 3.55 -28.42
N GLU A 264 8.57 3.12 -28.29
CA GLU A 264 9.17 2.08 -29.13
C GLU A 264 8.47 0.72 -28.95
N ALA A 265 8.21 0.31 -27.71
CA ALA A 265 7.46 -0.91 -27.40
C ALA A 265 6.07 -0.90 -28.06
N ILE A 266 5.37 0.23 -27.96
CA ILE A 266 4.03 0.40 -28.54
C ILE A 266 4.07 0.39 -30.06
N GLU A 267 5.09 0.99 -30.69
CA GLU A 267 5.24 0.96 -32.15
C GLU A 267 5.58 -0.44 -32.66
N PHE A 268 6.47 -1.16 -31.96
CA PHE A 268 6.75 -2.56 -32.23
C PHE A 268 5.49 -3.42 -32.16
N LEU A 269 4.69 -3.26 -31.11
CA LEU A 269 3.43 -3.98 -30.92
C LEU A 269 2.44 -3.69 -32.07
N LYS A 270 2.25 -2.43 -32.44
CA LYS A 270 1.35 -2.01 -33.53
C LYS A 270 1.72 -2.67 -34.86
N ASN A 271 2.99 -2.60 -35.23
CA ASN A 271 3.46 -3.09 -36.52
C ASN A 271 3.37 -4.62 -36.61
N ASN A 272 3.78 -5.32 -35.55
CA ASN A 272 3.72 -6.77 -35.52
C ASN A 272 2.29 -7.32 -35.41
N LEU A 273 1.40 -6.69 -34.64
CA LEU A 273 -0.01 -7.10 -34.58
C LEU A 273 -0.71 -6.93 -35.93
N LYS A 274 -0.48 -5.81 -36.62
CA LYS A 274 -1.03 -5.58 -37.95
C LYS A 274 -0.58 -6.66 -38.93
N SER A 275 0.70 -7.01 -38.93
CA SER A 275 1.25 -8.07 -39.77
C SER A 275 0.69 -9.45 -39.41
N ALA A 276 0.64 -9.77 -38.11
CA ALA A 276 0.12 -11.03 -37.60
C ALA A 276 -1.36 -11.22 -37.93
N ALA A 277 -2.19 -10.18 -37.78
CA ALA A 277 -3.62 -10.25 -38.09
C ALA A 277 -3.90 -10.49 -39.59
N LEU A 278 -3.03 -9.99 -40.48
CA LEU A 278 -3.11 -10.26 -41.91
C LEU A 278 -2.68 -11.69 -42.26
N THR A 279 -1.62 -12.18 -41.61
CA THR A 279 -0.99 -13.48 -41.92
C THR A 279 -1.75 -14.65 -41.29
N TYR A 280 -2.17 -14.51 -40.04
CA TYR A 280 -2.82 -15.52 -39.21
C TYR A 280 -4.31 -15.20 -39.08
N LYS A 281 -4.97 -15.00 -40.22
CA LYS A 281 -6.40 -14.73 -40.27
C LYS A 281 -7.18 -15.87 -39.60
N ASP A 282 -8.16 -15.52 -38.77
CA ASP A 282 -9.04 -16.43 -38.02
C ASP A 282 -8.32 -17.28 -36.94
N LYS A 283 -7.02 -17.09 -36.72
CA LYS A 283 -6.23 -17.71 -35.65
C LYS A 283 -5.97 -16.73 -34.50
N PRO A 284 -5.77 -17.23 -33.27
CA PRO A 284 -5.43 -16.39 -32.13
C PRO A 284 -4.04 -15.77 -32.31
N ILE A 285 -3.86 -14.57 -31.76
CA ILE A 285 -2.55 -13.91 -31.60
C ILE A 285 -2.27 -13.78 -30.11
N PHE A 286 -1.16 -14.34 -29.65
CA PHE A 286 -0.82 -14.35 -28.23
C PHE A 286 0.09 -13.15 -27.91
N VAL A 287 -0.30 -12.35 -26.92
CA VAL A 287 0.47 -11.18 -26.49
C VAL A 287 0.81 -11.33 -25.01
N PHE A 288 2.05 -11.00 -24.63
CA PHE A 288 2.54 -11.10 -23.25
C PHE A 288 3.16 -9.77 -22.86
N SER A 289 2.77 -9.26 -21.69
CA SER A 289 3.39 -8.08 -21.10
C SER A 289 3.30 -8.16 -19.58
N HIS A 290 4.02 -7.30 -18.86
CA HIS A 290 4.00 -7.34 -17.41
C HIS A 290 2.71 -6.77 -16.80
N SER A 291 2.42 -5.47 -16.99
CA SER A 291 1.24 -4.81 -16.40
C SER A 291 -0.03 -4.94 -17.24
N PRO A 292 -1.22 -5.00 -16.60
CA PRO A 292 -2.50 -5.03 -17.29
C PRO A 292 -2.95 -3.63 -17.77
N SER A 293 -4.08 -3.56 -18.45
CA SER A 293 -4.76 -2.29 -18.74
C SER A 293 -5.57 -1.79 -17.55
N LYS A 294 -5.76 -0.47 -17.40
CA LYS A 294 -6.72 0.09 -16.41
C LYS A 294 -8.17 -0.24 -16.74
N LEU A 295 -8.44 -0.70 -17.95
CA LEU A 295 -9.78 -1.07 -18.42
C LEU A 295 -10.10 -2.54 -18.18
N THR A 296 -9.22 -3.28 -17.50
CA THR A 296 -9.52 -4.62 -16.98
C THR A 296 -10.46 -4.51 -15.77
N PRO A 297 -11.30 -5.53 -15.51
CA PRO A 297 -12.25 -5.51 -14.40
C PRO A 297 -11.58 -5.58 -13.03
N TRP A 298 -10.27 -5.82 -12.96
CA TRP A 298 -9.54 -6.03 -11.72
C TRP A 298 -8.08 -5.59 -11.84
N GLY A 299 -7.58 -4.86 -10.83
CA GLY A 299 -6.20 -4.38 -10.83
C GLY A 299 -5.98 -3.07 -11.60
N ALA A 300 -7.05 -2.33 -11.92
CA ALA A 300 -6.96 -1.07 -12.67
C ALA A 300 -5.99 -0.03 -12.05
N LYS A 301 -5.81 -0.05 -10.73
CA LYS A 301 -4.84 0.79 -10.01
C LYS A 301 -3.39 0.55 -10.46
N TRP A 302 -3.08 -0.66 -10.90
CA TRP A 302 -1.76 -1.13 -11.33
C TRP A 302 -1.63 -1.19 -12.85
N GLY A 303 -2.65 -0.75 -13.60
CA GLY A 303 -2.68 -0.87 -15.05
C GLY A 303 -2.22 0.37 -15.81
N TYR A 304 -1.95 0.19 -17.11
CA TYR A 304 -1.62 1.24 -18.07
C TYR A 304 -2.42 1.07 -19.36
N ASN A 305 -2.95 2.16 -19.94
CA ASN A 305 -3.84 2.06 -21.11
C ASN A 305 -3.09 1.98 -22.45
N THR A 306 -1.78 2.23 -22.46
CA THR A 306 -0.96 2.35 -23.67
C THR A 306 -1.04 1.12 -24.58
N ILE A 307 -0.95 -0.09 -24.02
CA ILE A 307 -1.11 -1.35 -24.77
C ILE A 307 -2.56 -1.56 -25.23
N HIS A 308 -3.56 -1.27 -24.38
CA HIS A 308 -4.97 -1.45 -24.73
C HIS A 308 -5.38 -0.71 -26.01
N GLU A 309 -4.88 0.52 -26.21
CA GLU A 309 -5.18 1.31 -27.39
C GLU A 309 -4.77 0.64 -28.71
N VAL A 310 -3.81 -0.30 -28.65
CA VAL A 310 -3.39 -1.12 -29.80
C VAL A 310 -4.20 -2.40 -29.88
N LEU A 311 -4.36 -3.12 -28.75
CA LEU A 311 -4.98 -4.44 -28.73
C LEU A 311 -6.47 -4.43 -29.10
N LYS A 312 -7.19 -3.35 -28.76
CA LYS A 312 -8.64 -3.24 -28.95
C LYS A 312 -9.12 -3.38 -30.40
N GLU A 313 -8.24 -3.20 -31.37
CA GLU A 313 -8.54 -3.34 -32.80
C GLU A 313 -8.52 -4.80 -33.27
N TYR A 314 -8.07 -5.75 -32.43
CA TYR A 314 -7.80 -7.13 -32.80
C TYR A 314 -8.49 -8.12 -31.85
N PRO A 315 -9.74 -8.54 -32.13
CA PRO A 315 -10.48 -9.46 -31.25
C PRO A 315 -9.90 -10.87 -31.15
N GLN A 316 -8.98 -11.24 -32.05
CA GLN A 316 -8.23 -12.49 -32.01
C GLN A 316 -7.07 -12.48 -31.02
N VAL A 317 -6.79 -11.34 -30.36
CA VAL A 317 -5.74 -11.25 -29.35
C VAL A 317 -6.14 -11.93 -28.05
N ILE A 318 -5.19 -12.69 -27.49
CA ILE A 318 -5.23 -13.23 -26.14
C ILE A 318 -3.98 -12.70 -25.40
N HIS A 319 -4.21 -11.79 -24.46
CA HIS A 319 -3.20 -11.01 -23.76
C HIS A 319 -2.99 -11.52 -22.33
N PHE A 320 -1.77 -11.97 -22.02
CA PHE A 320 -1.39 -12.48 -20.71
C PHE A 320 -0.55 -11.46 -19.93
N THR A 321 -0.86 -11.27 -18.65
CA THR A 321 -0.17 -10.31 -17.76
C THR A 321 0.05 -10.82 -16.34
N GLY A 322 1.04 -10.27 -15.64
CA GLY A 322 1.32 -10.46 -14.21
C GLY A 322 1.07 -9.18 -13.40
N HIS A 323 2.08 -8.73 -12.62
CA HIS A 323 2.21 -7.42 -11.95
C HIS A 323 1.25 -7.16 -10.77
N THR A 324 0.00 -7.61 -10.87
CA THR A 324 -1.00 -7.37 -9.83
C THR A 324 -0.79 -8.24 -8.59
N HIS A 325 -0.12 -9.39 -8.76
CA HIS A 325 -0.07 -10.49 -7.80
C HIS A 325 -1.46 -10.93 -7.33
N TYR A 326 -2.48 -10.72 -8.15
CA TYR A 326 -3.81 -11.17 -7.82
C TYR A 326 -3.95 -12.65 -8.21
N THR A 327 -4.63 -13.41 -7.36
CA THR A 327 -4.79 -14.85 -7.59
C THR A 327 -5.63 -15.12 -8.83
N ILE A 328 -5.18 -16.07 -9.65
CA ILE A 328 -5.97 -16.57 -10.78
C ILE A 328 -7.18 -17.36 -10.35
N GLU A 329 -7.38 -17.68 -9.07
CA GLU A 329 -8.57 -18.34 -8.53
C GLU A 329 -9.81 -17.43 -8.58
N ASP A 330 -9.60 -16.12 -8.60
CA ASP A 330 -10.66 -15.11 -8.77
C ASP A 330 -11.16 -15.06 -10.21
N GLU A 331 -12.48 -15.06 -10.40
CA GLU A 331 -13.11 -15.09 -11.72
C GLU A 331 -13.01 -13.77 -12.50
N ARG A 332 -12.46 -12.73 -11.88
CA ARG A 332 -12.04 -11.49 -12.54
C ARG A 332 -10.68 -11.60 -13.22
N SER A 333 -9.93 -12.70 -13.04
CA SER A 333 -8.62 -12.93 -13.70
C SER A 333 -8.70 -13.25 -15.19
N ILE A 334 -9.90 -13.34 -15.76
CA ILE A 334 -10.11 -13.41 -17.21
C ILE A 334 -11.20 -12.41 -17.61
N TRP A 335 -10.98 -11.73 -18.73
CA TRP A 335 -11.93 -10.78 -19.28
C TRP A 335 -11.92 -10.76 -20.79
N GLN A 336 -13.09 -10.66 -21.40
CA GLN A 336 -13.28 -10.52 -22.83
C GLN A 336 -14.12 -9.27 -23.09
N ASP A 337 -13.64 -8.37 -23.93
CA ASP A 337 -14.45 -7.25 -24.44
C ASP A 337 -14.07 -6.93 -25.88
N LYS A 338 -12.92 -6.30 -26.08
CA LYS A 338 -12.34 -6.05 -27.41
C LYS A 338 -11.34 -7.11 -27.84
N TYR A 339 -10.75 -7.78 -26.86
CA TYR A 339 -9.82 -8.91 -26.96
C TYR A 339 -9.96 -9.72 -25.67
N THR A 340 -9.28 -10.87 -25.59
CA THR A 340 -9.22 -11.64 -24.33
C THR A 340 -8.01 -11.20 -23.51
N TRP A 341 -8.22 -10.85 -22.24
CA TRP A 341 -7.17 -10.59 -21.25
C TRP A 341 -7.18 -11.69 -20.19
N VAL A 342 -6.00 -12.11 -19.76
CA VAL A 342 -5.78 -13.15 -18.75
C VAL A 342 -4.68 -12.69 -17.78
N ASN A 343 -5.02 -12.61 -16.50
CA ASN A 343 -4.04 -12.55 -15.42
C ASN A 343 -3.48 -13.95 -15.17
N VAL A 344 -2.15 -14.09 -15.11
CA VAL A 344 -1.49 -15.40 -14.91
C VAL A 344 -1.16 -15.70 -13.45
N GLY A 345 -1.37 -14.72 -12.57
CA GLY A 345 -1.13 -14.82 -11.14
C GLY A 345 0.34 -14.84 -10.77
N PRO A 346 0.64 -14.73 -9.47
CA PRO A 346 2.01 -14.66 -9.00
C PRO A 346 2.63 -16.04 -8.85
N SER A 347 3.91 -16.17 -9.19
CA SER A 347 4.71 -17.36 -8.87
C SER A 347 5.43 -17.28 -7.51
N HIS A 348 5.26 -16.18 -6.77
CA HIS A 348 5.88 -15.97 -5.45
C HIS A 348 4.90 -15.71 -4.31
N TYR A 349 4.07 -14.67 -4.38
CA TYR A 349 3.11 -14.31 -3.32
C TYR A 349 1.92 -13.52 -3.89
N ALA A 350 0.76 -13.57 -3.24
CA ALA A 350 -0.41 -12.77 -3.63
C ALA A 350 -0.55 -11.46 -2.86
N ASN A 351 -1.13 -10.46 -3.53
CA ASN A 351 -1.55 -9.17 -2.96
C ASN A 351 -3.06 -9.15 -2.72
N ILE A 352 -3.56 -8.28 -1.82
CA ILE A 352 -4.99 -7.99 -1.71
C ILE A 352 -5.35 -6.80 -2.63
N SER A 353 -6.57 -6.80 -3.17
CA SER A 353 -7.14 -5.57 -3.75
C SER A 353 -7.25 -4.48 -2.69
N THR A 354 -6.64 -3.32 -2.97
CA THR A 354 -6.74 -2.15 -2.09
C THR A 354 -8.13 -1.50 -2.08
N ASP A 355 -9.07 -2.00 -2.87
CA ASP A 355 -10.42 -1.42 -3.00
C ASP A 355 -11.29 -1.69 -1.76
N ILE A 356 -11.01 -2.76 -1.00
CA ILE A 356 -11.78 -3.12 0.21
C ILE A 356 -11.12 -2.55 1.47
N THR A 357 -9.80 -2.68 1.57
CA THR A 357 -9.03 -2.31 2.75
C THR A 357 -7.77 -1.56 2.35
N PRO A 358 -7.86 -0.24 2.13
CA PRO A 358 -6.70 0.56 1.72
C PRO A 358 -5.59 0.62 2.79
N ASP A 359 -5.95 0.37 4.06
CA ASP A 359 -5.05 0.50 5.22
C ASP A 359 -4.62 -0.85 5.83
N TYR A 360 -4.88 -1.99 5.17
CA TYR A 360 -4.59 -3.31 5.72
C TYR A 360 -3.24 -3.85 5.22
N GLU A 361 -2.43 -4.38 6.13
CA GLU A 361 -1.18 -5.06 5.79
C GLU A 361 -1.47 -6.36 5.02
N TYR A 362 -0.63 -6.69 4.02
CA TYR A 362 -0.77 -7.95 3.28
C TYR A 362 -0.76 -9.15 4.24
N PRO A 363 -1.80 -9.99 4.25
CA PRO A 363 -1.91 -11.10 5.18
C PRO A 363 -0.88 -12.15 4.81
N LYS A 364 -0.34 -12.80 5.84
CA LYS A 364 0.70 -13.82 5.69
C LYS A 364 0.22 -15.04 4.90
N SER A 365 -1.09 -15.27 4.85
CA SER A 365 -1.76 -16.28 4.02
C SER A 365 -1.37 -16.15 2.53
N GLY A 366 -1.28 -14.92 2.02
CA GLY A 366 -0.93 -14.62 0.62
C GLY A 366 0.48 -15.07 0.23
N ASN A 367 1.39 -15.27 1.19
CA ASN A 367 2.76 -15.72 0.92
C ASN A 367 2.84 -17.14 0.34
N LYS A 368 1.76 -17.92 0.46
CA LYS A 368 1.68 -19.31 -0.02
C LYS A 368 0.87 -19.44 -1.31
N ILE A 369 0.56 -18.34 -1.97
CA ILE A 369 -0.11 -18.34 -3.27
C ILE A 369 0.96 -18.27 -4.35
N THR A 370 1.20 -19.42 -5.01
CA THR A 370 2.00 -19.49 -6.24
C THR A 370 1.20 -20.18 -7.33
N GLU A 371 1.25 -19.63 -8.53
CA GLU A 371 0.34 -19.97 -9.61
C GLU A 371 1.02 -19.92 -10.97
N ALA A 372 0.40 -20.59 -11.93
CA ALA A 372 0.79 -20.60 -13.33
C ALA A 372 -0.41 -21.01 -14.18
N VAL A 373 -0.31 -20.83 -15.50
CA VAL A 373 -1.29 -21.37 -16.45
C VAL A 373 -0.63 -22.25 -17.50
N ILE A 374 -1.32 -23.30 -17.93
CA ILE A 374 -1.00 -24.09 -19.13
C ILE A 374 -2.03 -23.75 -20.18
N VAL A 375 -1.57 -23.48 -21.40
CA VAL A 375 -2.42 -23.15 -22.54
C VAL A 375 -2.28 -24.24 -23.60
N ASP A 376 -3.38 -24.95 -23.83
CA ASP A 376 -3.49 -25.99 -24.84
C ASP A 376 -4.30 -25.47 -26.01
N ILE A 377 -3.72 -25.52 -27.21
CA ILE A 377 -4.37 -25.16 -28.47
C ILE A 377 -4.65 -26.46 -29.22
N GLU A 378 -5.93 -26.73 -29.42
CA GLU A 378 -6.44 -27.92 -30.12
C GLU A 378 -6.39 -27.73 -31.64
N GLU A 379 -6.56 -28.82 -32.40
CA GLU A 379 -6.57 -28.76 -33.88
C GLU A 379 -7.67 -27.82 -34.43
N SER A 380 -8.78 -27.68 -33.71
CA SER A 380 -9.87 -26.76 -34.05
C SER A 380 -9.52 -25.28 -33.81
N THR A 381 -8.33 -25.00 -33.28
CA THR A 381 -7.90 -23.71 -32.71
C THR A 381 -8.67 -23.28 -31.47
N ASP A 382 -9.48 -24.16 -30.89
CA ASP A 382 -10.01 -23.95 -29.55
C ASP A 382 -8.87 -23.98 -28.53
N ILE A 383 -9.03 -23.20 -27.47
CA ILE A 383 -7.99 -23.00 -26.47
C ILE A 383 -8.55 -23.35 -25.10
N THR A 384 -7.81 -24.20 -24.39
CA THR A 384 -8.03 -24.49 -22.97
C THR A 384 -6.92 -23.84 -22.16
N ILE A 385 -7.28 -23.07 -21.14
CA ILE A 385 -6.33 -22.50 -20.17
C ILE A 385 -6.53 -23.19 -18.83
N GLU A 386 -5.63 -24.11 -18.47
CA GLU A 386 -5.60 -24.77 -17.17
C GLU A 386 -4.93 -23.85 -16.15
N ARG A 387 -5.58 -23.66 -14.99
CA ARG A 387 -5.12 -22.79 -13.90
C ARG A 387 -4.49 -23.66 -12.81
N LEU A 388 -3.30 -23.32 -12.35
CA LEU A 388 -2.55 -24.14 -11.40
C LEU A 388 -2.28 -23.41 -10.09
N ASP A 389 -2.47 -24.11 -8.97
CA ASP A 389 -1.88 -23.79 -7.68
C ASP A 389 -0.59 -24.58 -7.56
N THR A 390 0.51 -23.91 -7.87
CA THR A 390 1.83 -24.54 -7.89
C THR A 390 2.43 -24.66 -6.49
N TYR A 391 1.80 -24.08 -5.46
CA TYR A 391 2.25 -24.23 -4.08
C TYR A 391 1.79 -25.56 -3.50
N ASN A 392 0.51 -25.87 -3.66
CA ASN A 392 -0.09 -27.14 -3.20
C ASN A 392 -0.15 -28.22 -4.28
N GLU A 393 0.45 -27.97 -5.45
CA GLU A 393 0.51 -28.88 -6.60
C GLU A 393 -0.87 -29.39 -7.06
N LYS A 394 -1.87 -28.49 -7.12
CA LYS A 394 -3.27 -28.80 -7.49
C LYS A 394 -3.82 -27.92 -8.61
N ASN A 395 -4.87 -28.39 -9.26
CA ASN A 395 -5.64 -27.57 -10.21
C ASN A 395 -6.50 -26.55 -9.46
N LEU A 396 -6.60 -25.36 -10.04
CA LEU A 396 -7.52 -24.32 -9.60
C LEU A 396 -8.74 -24.31 -10.51
N LYS A 397 -9.91 -24.49 -9.91
CA LYS A 397 -11.21 -24.37 -10.59
C LYS A 397 -11.30 -25.16 -11.91
N THR A 398 -12.31 -24.84 -12.71
CA THR A 398 -12.43 -25.33 -14.08
C THR A 398 -11.53 -24.52 -15.03
N PRO A 399 -10.90 -25.17 -16.03
CA PRO A 399 -10.15 -24.47 -17.07
C PRO A 399 -10.99 -23.43 -17.82
N TRP A 400 -10.37 -22.32 -18.21
CA TRP A 400 -11.03 -21.36 -19.09
C TRP A 400 -11.02 -21.86 -20.54
N GLN A 401 -12.07 -21.54 -21.29
CA GLN A 401 -12.33 -22.04 -22.63
C GLN A 401 -12.51 -20.86 -23.59
N ILE A 402 -11.59 -20.69 -24.55
CA ILE A 402 -11.68 -19.69 -25.61
C ILE A 402 -11.90 -20.43 -26.93
N LYS A 403 -13.03 -20.15 -27.59
CA LYS A 403 -13.49 -20.92 -28.75
C LYS A 403 -13.31 -20.15 -30.05
N ALA A 404 -12.98 -20.87 -31.12
CA ALA A 404 -13.03 -20.33 -32.46
C ALA A 404 -14.49 -20.11 -32.92
N PRO A 405 -14.79 -19.15 -33.81
CA PRO A 405 -13.84 -18.23 -34.45
C PRO A 405 -13.37 -17.11 -33.51
N HIS A 406 -12.08 -16.77 -33.60
CA HIS A 406 -11.40 -15.75 -32.77
C HIS A 406 -11.71 -14.30 -33.19
N ASN A 407 -12.95 -14.00 -33.56
CA ASN A 407 -13.39 -12.67 -34.02
C ASN A 407 -14.26 -11.93 -32.99
N GLY A 408 -14.28 -12.42 -31.75
CA GLY A 408 -15.07 -11.88 -30.64
C GLY A 408 -16.50 -12.42 -30.54
N SER A 409 -17.01 -13.10 -31.58
CA SER A 409 -18.38 -13.66 -31.55
C SER A 409 -18.58 -14.80 -30.54
N GLN A 410 -17.49 -15.39 -30.04
CA GLN A 410 -17.50 -16.47 -29.05
C GLN A 410 -17.06 -16.02 -27.65
N PHE A 411 -16.98 -14.71 -27.40
CA PHE A 411 -16.66 -14.22 -26.06
C PHE A 411 -17.70 -14.70 -25.04
N LYS A 412 -17.20 -15.20 -23.90
CA LYS A 412 -17.95 -15.81 -22.80
C LYS A 412 -17.68 -15.10 -21.47
N TYR A 413 -16.49 -14.52 -21.31
CA TYR A 413 -16.01 -13.93 -20.06
C TYR A 413 -16.16 -12.41 -20.05
N PHE A 414 -17.36 -11.89 -20.28
CA PHE A 414 -17.62 -10.45 -20.48
C PHE A 414 -18.86 -9.96 -19.72
N GLY A 415 -19.04 -8.64 -19.67
CA GLY A 415 -20.22 -8.00 -19.07
C GLY A 415 -20.19 -7.92 -17.54
N ASP A 416 -21.27 -7.40 -16.95
CA ASP A 416 -21.38 -7.25 -15.51
C ASP A 416 -21.20 -8.61 -14.81
N MET A 417 -20.21 -8.68 -13.90
CA MET A 417 -19.85 -9.87 -13.13
C MET A 417 -21.07 -10.50 -12.43
N GLN A 418 -22.01 -9.70 -11.92
CA GLN A 418 -23.23 -10.21 -11.25
C GLN A 418 -24.19 -10.94 -12.19
N THR A 419 -24.06 -10.71 -13.50
CA THR A 419 -24.95 -11.22 -14.56
C THR A 419 -24.26 -12.21 -15.50
N ARG A 420 -22.97 -12.48 -15.31
CA ARG A 420 -22.24 -13.45 -16.14
C ARG A 420 -22.93 -14.81 -16.13
N THR A 421 -23.05 -15.42 -17.30
CA THR A 421 -23.76 -16.71 -17.45
C THR A 421 -23.02 -17.87 -16.79
N ASN A 422 -21.72 -17.71 -16.53
CA ASN A 422 -20.89 -18.69 -15.82
C ASN A 422 -20.71 -18.35 -14.33
N LYS A 423 -21.55 -17.47 -13.77
CA LYS A 423 -21.44 -17.11 -12.37
C LYS A 423 -21.75 -18.30 -11.47
N ASP A 424 -21.05 -18.29 -10.36
CA ASP A 424 -21.13 -19.26 -9.28
C ASP A 424 -22.37 -19.00 -8.40
N ALA A 425 -22.63 -19.91 -7.45
CA ALA A 425 -23.74 -19.72 -6.51
C ALA A 425 -23.40 -18.58 -5.54
N SER A 426 -24.42 -17.83 -5.07
CA SER A 426 -24.16 -16.79 -4.07
C SER A 426 -23.65 -17.40 -2.76
N PRO A 427 -22.76 -16.72 -2.03
CA PRO A 427 -22.24 -17.23 -0.77
C PRO A 427 -23.34 -17.54 0.25
N ILE A 428 -23.02 -18.40 1.20
CA ILE A 428 -23.92 -18.79 2.28
C ILE A 428 -23.31 -18.42 3.62
N MET A 429 -24.08 -17.68 4.43
CA MET A 429 -23.75 -17.35 5.82
C MET A 429 -24.62 -18.21 6.75
N ASN A 430 -24.00 -18.87 7.73
CA ASN A 430 -24.69 -19.84 8.59
C ASN A 430 -24.70 -19.47 10.08
N SER A 431 -23.77 -18.63 10.54
CA SER A 431 -23.59 -18.34 11.97
C SER A 431 -24.14 -16.98 12.36
N THR A 432 -24.83 -16.92 13.50
CA THR A 432 -25.25 -15.67 14.13
C THR A 432 -24.04 -14.90 14.64
N PRO A 433 -23.81 -13.65 14.17
CA PRO A 433 -22.72 -12.80 14.66
C PRO A 433 -22.85 -12.53 16.16
N GLN A 434 -21.73 -12.54 16.86
CA GLN A 434 -21.63 -12.19 18.27
C GLN A 434 -21.25 -10.72 18.43
N VAL A 435 -21.96 -10.02 19.30
CA VAL A 435 -21.70 -8.62 19.65
C VAL A 435 -21.21 -8.56 21.08
N THR A 436 -20.03 -7.98 21.29
CA THR A 436 -19.38 -7.82 22.61
C THR A 436 -18.90 -6.38 22.80
N ASP A 437 -18.40 -6.07 24.00
CA ASP A 437 -17.75 -4.79 24.31
C ASP A 437 -18.58 -3.57 23.87
N ILE A 438 -19.89 -3.60 24.17
CA ILE A 438 -20.82 -2.54 23.81
C ILE A 438 -20.49 -1.29 24.63
N THR A 439 -20.27 -0.18 23.92
CA THR A 439 -20.02 1.15 24.48
C THR A 439 -21.19 2.08 24.17
N GLU A 440 -21.07 3.35 24.55
CA GLU A 440 -22.04 4.39 24.21
C GLU A 440 -22.12 4.64 22.70
N TYR A 441 -21.00 4.39 21.99
CA TYR A 441 -20.85 4.75 20.58
C TYR A 441 -20.45 3.58 19.68
N GLY A 442 -20.45 2.33 20.16
CA GLY A 442 -19.90 1.23 19.39
C GLY A 442 -19.99 -0.14 20.05
N CYS A 443 -19.38 -1.12 19.39
CA CYS A 443 -19.27 -2.50 19.87
C CYS A 443 -18.17 -3.25 19.09
N ASN A 444 -17.78 -4.42 19.56
CA ASN A 444 -17.02 -5.41 18.79
C ASN A 444 -17.96 -6.45 18.20
N VAL A 445 -17.67 -6.86 16.97
CA VAL A 445 -18.42 -7.91 16.25
C VAL A 445 -17.47 -9.03 15.89
N THR A 446 -17.89 -10.25 16.18
CA THR A 446 -17.17 -11.49 15.87
C THR A 446 -18.12 -12.43 15.12
N PHE A 447 -17.67 -13.01 14.00
CA PHE A 447 -18.51 -13.87 13.17
C PHE A 447 -17.68 -14.94 12.45
N ASP A 448 -18.30 -16.10 12.22
CA ASP A 448 -17.68 -17.15 11.42
C ASP A 448 -17.78 -16.80 9.95
N GLN A 449 -16.73 -17.13 9.22
CA GLN A 449 -16.74 -17.01 7.77
C GLN A 449 -17.78 -17.93 7.13
N GLY A 450 -18.40 -17.43 6.07
CA GLY A 450 -19.36 -18.17 5.28
C GLY A 450 -18.70 -19.17 4.33
N GLU A 451 -19.54 -19.90 3.61
CA GLU A 451 -19.14 -20.85 2.58
C GLU A 451 -19.45 -20.29 1.20
N ASP A 452 -18.61 -20.65 0.24
CA ASP A 452 -18.76 -20.31 -1.17
C ASP A 452 -18.13 -21.42 -2.00
N ASP A 453 -18.58 -21.61 -3.24
CA ASP A 453 -17.98 -22.60 -4.15
C ASP A 453 -16.55 -22.23 -4.58
N SER A 454 -16.19 -20.97 -4.38
CA SER A 454 -14.91 -20.37 -4.73
C SER A 454 -14.24 -19.85 -3.48
N PHE A 455 -14.71 -18.68 -3.04
CA PHE A 455 -14.32 -17.99 -1.84
C PHE A 455 -15.18 -16.74 -1.69
N ILE A 456 -15.39 -16.38 -0.43
CA ILE A 456 -15.91 -15.05 -0.11
C ILE A 456 -14.75 -14.06 -0.25
N TRP A 457 -14.92 -13.03 -1.06
CA TRP A 457 -13.91 -11.98 -1.28
C TRP A 457 -13.85 -11.02 -0.08
N HIS A 458 -15.01 -10.61 0.43
CA HIS A 458 -15.14 -9.81 1.65
C HIS A 458 -16.52 -9.96 2.28
N TYR A 459 -16.64 -9.45 3.51
CA TYR A 459 -17.90 -9.34 4.22
C TYR A 459 -18.33 -7.88 4.32
N LYS A 460 -19.62 -7.63 4.14
CA LYS A 460 -20.26 -6.35 4.41
C LYS A 460 -20.91 -6.42 5.80
N VAL A 461 -20.34 -5.71 6.77
CA VAL A 461 -20.82 -5.63 8.16
C VAL A 461 -21.55 -4.31 8.36
N GLU A 462 -22.83 -4.38 8.69
CA GLU A 462 -23.71 -3.21 8.81
C GLU A 462 -24.36 -3.15 10.20
N ALA A 463 -24.35 -1.96 10.83
CA ALA A 463 -25.14 -1.72 12.04
C ALA A 463 -26.44 -1.01 11.66
N ILE A 464 -27.57 -1.64 11.96
CA ILE A 464 -28.91 -1.18 11.60
C ILE A 464 -29.63 -0.72 12.86
N ASP A 465 -30.09 0.53 12.87
CA ASP A 465 -30.97 1.06 13.90
C ASP A 465 -32.33 0.34 13.81
N THR A 466 -32.73 -0.33 14.88
CA THR A 466 -33.93 -1.18 14.86
C THR A 466 -35.24 -0.39 14.85
N HIS A 467 -35.22 0.88 15.21
CA HIS A 467 -36.39 1.74 15.17
C HIS A 467 -36.58 2.36 13.79
N THR A 468 -35.51 2.95 13.24
CA THR A 468 -35.57 3.66 11.95
C THR A 468 -35.34 2.76 10.74
N GLN A 469 -34.78 1.56 10.95
CA GLN A 469 -34.30 0.64 9.92
C GLN A 469 -33.18 1.22 9.04
N GLU A 470 -32.55 2.31 9.46
CA GLU A 470 -31.44 2.92 8.74
C GLU A 470 -30.11 2.23 9.09
N ILE A 471 -29.28 2.01 8.06
CA ILE A 471 -27.88 1.60 8.24
C ILE A 471 -27.10 2.81 8.74
N LYS A 472 -26.64 2.76 10.01
CA LYS A 472 -25.84 3.83 10.63
C LYS A 472 -24.35 3.64 10.43
N TYR A 473 -23.92 2.43 10.07
CA TYR A 473 -22.53 2.09 9.88
C TYR A 473 -22.39 0.97 8.85
N THR A 474 -21.37 1.05 8.00
CA THR A 474 -20.96 -0.02 7.09
C THR A 474 -19.45 -0.17 7.14
N ARG A 475 -18.97 -1.41 7.23
CA ARG A 475 -17.56 -1.77 7.10
C ARG A 475 -17.42 -2.97 6.20
N LEU A 476 -16.44 -2.91 5.29
CA LEU A 476 -16.02 -4.08 4.54
C LEU A 476 -14.88 -4.76 5.31
N VAL A 477 -14.97 -6.09 5.45
CA VAL A 477 -13.99 -6.91 6.15
C VAL A 477 -13.44 -7.93 5.16
N PHE A 478 -12.14 -7.87 4.89
CA PHE A 478 -11.48 -8.86 4.04
C PHE A 478 -11.61 -10.27 4.67
N SER A 479 -11.93 -11.27 3.86
CA SER A 479 -12.13 -12.64 4.32
C SER A 479 -10.82 -13.36 4.67
N ASP A 480 -9.71 -12.87 4.12
CA ASP A 480 -8.46 -13.59 4.11
C ASP A 480 -8.50 -14.91 3.32
N PHE A 481 -9.25 -14.96 2.21
CA PHE A 481 -9.49 -16.18 1.43
C PHE A 481 -8.26 -16.88 0.82
N TYR A 482 -7.03 -16.45 1.09
CA TYR A 482 -5.81 -17.11 0.62
C TYR A 482 -5.48 -18.42 1.36
N TRP A 483 -6.28 -18.82 2.35
CA TRP A 483 -6.13 -20.11 3.06
C TRP A 483 -6.64 -21.30 2.23
N ARG A 484 -5.87 -21.73 1.24
CA ARG A 484 -6.23 -22.84 0.32
C ARG A 484 -6.54 -24.21 0.95
N ASN A 485 -6.25 -24.39 2.25
CA ASN A 485 -6.45 -25.62 3.03
C ASN A 485 -6.86 -25.32 4.51
N GLY A 486 -7.43 -24.14 4.78
CA GLY A 486 -7.79 -23.71 6.15
C GLY A 486 -9.19 -24.12 6.58
N THR A 487 -9.44 -24.17 7.89
CA THR A 487 -10.81 -24.16 8.45
C THR A 487 -11.31 -22.71 8.43
N PRO A 488 -12.59 -22.44 8.11
CA PRO A 488 -13.15 -21.08 8.18
C PRO A 488 -12.77 -20.42 9.50
N GLU A 489 -12.01 -19.33 9.44
CA GLU A 489 -11.58 -18.62 10.63
C GLU A 489 -12.68 -17.70 11.10
N THR A 490 -12.82 -17.52 12.41
CA THR A 490 -13.68 -16.47 12.95
C THR A 490 -13.01 -15.10 12.69
N LEU A 491 -13.75 -14.17 12.08
CA LEU A 491 -13.30 -12.80 11.87
C LEU A 491 -13.84 -11.89 12.96
N SER A 492 -13.15 -10.76 13.19
CA SER A 492 -13.59 -9.75 14.15
C SER A 492 -13.33 -8.34 13.64
N CYS A 493 -14.24 -7.42 13.96
CA CYS A 493 -14.10 -6.01 13.66
C CYS A 493 -14.79 -5.14 14.71
N SER A 494 -14.24 -3.97 14.99
CA SER A 494 -14.89 -2.95 15.82
C SER A 494 -15.80 -2.04 14.98
N ILE A 495 -16.94 -1.68 15.57
CA ILE A 495 -17.93 -0.72 15.06
C ILE A 495 -17.93 0.49 16.00
N GLY A 496 -17.93 1.69 15.44
CA GLY A 496 -17.98 2.95 16.18
C GLY A 496 -18.86 4.00 15.51
N GLY A 497 -19.14 5.09 16.21
CA GLY A 497 -19.99 6.19 15.72
C GLY A 497 -21.50 5.93 15.81
N LEU A 498 -21.92 4.94 16.61
CA LEU A 498 -23.32 4.68 16.90
C LEU A 498 -23.90 5.73 17.85
N THR A 499 -25.22 5.79 17.98
CA THR A 499 -25.91 6.72 18.90
C THR A 499 -26.06 6.07 20.28
N PRO A 500 -25.81 6.79 21.39
CA PRO A 500 -26.04 6.27 22.74
C PRO A 500 -27.50 5.87 23.00
N ALA A 501 -27.71 4.94 23.94
CA ALA A 501 -29.03 4.45 24.35
C ALA A 501 -29.96 4.05 23.20
N THR A 502 -29.40 3.49 22.11
CA THR A 502 -30.13 3.17 20.88
C THR A 502 -30.01 1.67 20.58
N GLU A 503 -31.12 1.05 20.18
CA GLU A 503 -31.18 -0.37 19.84
C GLU A 503 -30.72 -0.63 18.40
N TYR A 504 -29.73 -1.50 18.25
CA TYR A 504 -29.15 -1.91 16.98
C TYR A 504 -29.21 -3.44 16.79
N LYS A 505 -29.13 -3.86 15.54
CA LYS A 505 -28.71 -5.22 15.15
C LYS A 505 -27.58 -5.14 14.13
N ILE A 506 -26.70 -6.13 14.12
CA ILE A 506 -25.66 -6.27 13.11
C ILE A 506 -26.14 -7.19 12.01
N SER A 507 -26.04 -6.77 10.75
CA SER A 507 -26.28 -7.58 9.56
C SER A 507 -24.95 -7.85 8.85
N ILE A 508 -24.65 -9.10 8.54
CA ILE A 508 -23.44 -9.50 7.82
C ILE A 508 -23.81 -10.27 6.56
N LYS A 509 -23.21 -9.87 5.43
CA LYS A 509 -23.29 -10.57 4.15
C LYS A 509 -21.89 -10.91 3.64
N GLY A 510 -21.70 -12.13 3.15
CA GLY A 510 -20.53 -12.49 2.33
C GLY A 510 -20.73 -12.03 0.88
N VAL A 511 -19.65 -11.59 0.24
CA VAL A 511 -19.59 -11.15 -1.16
C VAL A 511 -18.52 -11.94 -1.89
N ASP A 512 -18.86 -12.62 -2.99
CA ASP A 512 -17.93 -13.42 -3.80
C ASP A 512 -17.17 -12.61 -4.88
N SER A 513 -16.42 -13.30 -5.74
CA SER A 513 -15.72 -12.73 -6.89
C SER A 513 -16.64 -12.21 -8.01
N PHE A 514 -17.90 -12.65 -8.06
CA PHE A 514 -18.93 -12.15 -8.97
C PHE A 514 -19.73 -10.98 -8.39
N PHE A 515 -19.38 -10.50 -7.19
CA PHE A 515 -20.11 -9.51 -6.41
C PHE A 515 -21.54 -9.97 -6.04
N SER A 516 -21.79 -11.27 -5.98
CA SER A 516 -23.03 -11.81 -5.44
C SER A 516 -23.01 -11.69 -3.92
N GLU A 517 -24.11 -11.20 -3.34
CA GLU A 517 -24.26 -11.14 -1.88
C GLU A 517 -25.03 -12.37 -1.37
N SER A 518 -24.56 -12.94 -0.26
CA SER A 518 -25.33 -13.92 0.52
C SER A 518 -26.63 -13.31 1.08
N GLN A 519 -27.56 -14.17 1.52
CA GLN A 519 -28.57 -13.74 2.49
C GLN A 519 -27.90 -13.30 3.80
N PRO A 520 -28.37 -12.22 4.45
CA PRO A 520 -27.73 -11.72 5.66
C PRO A 520 -27.95 -12.67 6.84
N VAL A 521 -26.92 -12.82 7.67
CA VAL A 521 -27.07 -13.30 9.06
C VAL A 521 -27.09 -12.09 9.98
N GLU A 522 -28.02 -12.11 10.94
CA GLU A 522 -28.22 -11.00 11.86
C GLU A 522 -27.85 -11.40 13.28
N SER A 523 -27.23 -10.49 14.04
CA SER A 523 -27.01 -10.66 15.48
C SER A 523 -28.33 -10.58 16.25
N THR A 524 -28.30 -10.96 17.52
CA THR A 524 -29.34 -10.51 18.46
C THR A 524 -29.33 -8.98 18.56
N VAL A 525 -30.47 -8.39 18.89
CA VAL A 525 -30.57 -6.95 19.17
C VAL A 525 -29.73 -6.61 20.40
N PHE A 526 -29.04 -5.49 20.35
CA PHE A 526 -28.28 -4.93 21.47
C PHE A 526 -28.54 -3.43 21.59
N THR A 527 -28.33 -2.87 22.77
CA THR A 527 -28.51 -1.44 23.02
C THR A 527 -27.15 -0.84 23.38
N THR A 528 -26.74 0.23 22.70
CA THR A 528 -25.58 1.01 23.11
C THR A 528 -25.78 1.59 24.51
N ASN A 529 -24.70 1.81 25.25
CA ASN A 529 -24.79 2.37 26.59
C ASN A 529 -25.38 3.78 26.55
N ALA A 530 -26.13 4.15 27.58
CA ALA A 530 -26.58 5.52 27.77
C ALA A 530 -25.41 6.41 28.21
N LEU A 531 -25.44 7.69 27.82
CA LEU A 531 -24.50 8.65 28.38
C LEU A 531 -24.70 8.77 29.90
N PRO A 532 -23.62 8.95 30.67
CA PRO A 532 -23.74 9.23 32.10
C PRO A 532 -24.60 10.49 32.34
N PRO A 533 -25.51 10.48 33.32
CA PRO A 533 -26.36 11.64 33.62
C PRO A 533 -25.55 12.82 34.15
N VAL A 534 -25.98 14.04 33.81
CA VAL A 534 -25.40 15.30 34.27
C VAL A 534 -26.43 16.09 35.08
N ASP A 535 -26.16 16.24 36.38
CA ASP A 535 -26.90 17.14 37.27
C ASP A 535 -26.16 18.48 37.36
N PRO A 536 -26.73 19.58 36.81
CA PRO A 536 -26.08 20.89 36.79
C PRO A 536 -25.96 21.56 38.16
N SER A 537 -26.58 20.99 39.20
CA SER A 537 -26.50 21.48 40.59
C SER A 537 -25.29 20.94 41.35
N VAL A 538 -24.60 19.92 40.83
CA VAL A 538 -23.40 19.36 41.43
C VAL A 538 -22.26 20.39 41.39
N GLU A 539 -21.64 20.62 42.54
CA GLU A 539 -20.48 21.51 42.66
C GLU A 539 -19.19 20.82 42.24
N ALA A 540 -18.24 21.60 41.74
CA ALA A 540 -16.95 21.09 41.32
C ALA A 540 -16.12 20.59 42.52
N PRO A 541 -15.57 19.37 42.44
CA PRO A 541 -14.68 18.86 43.48
C PRO A 541 -13.38 19.67 43.52
N LYS A 542 -12.71 19.65 44.67
CA LYS A 542 -11.36 20.23 44.82
C LYS A 542 -10.31 19.14 44.62
N ALA A 543 -9.25 19.47 43.89
CA ALA A 543 -8.13 18.57 43.71
C ALA A 543 -7.34 18.43 45.01
N ASP A 544 -7.15 17.19 45.47
CA ASP A 544 -6.57 16.87 46.77
C ASP A 544 -5.15 16.28 46.66
N LEU A 545 -4.79 15.76 45.49
CA LEU A 545 -3.45 15.22 45.23
C LEU A 545 -2.52 16.24 44.57
N VAL A 546 -2.95 16.91 43.51
CA VAL A 546 -2.16 17.93 42.82
C VAL A 546 -3.11 19.03 42.34
N ASP A 547 -2.85 20.28 42.71
CA ASP A 547 -3.57 21.47 42.22
C ASP A 547 -2.56 22.58 41.98
N ILE A 548 -2.10 22.69 40.74
CA ILE A 548 -1.04 23.63 40.39
C ILE A 548 -1.65 25.00 40.09
N VAL A 549 -1.23 26.00 40.88
CA VAL A 549 -1.55 27.40 40.66
C VAL A 549 -0.29 28.17 40.29
N PHE A 550 -0.46 29.22 39.52
CA PHE A 550 0.64 30.03 38.98
C PHE A 550 0.51 31.48 39.44
N THR A 551 1.58 32.03 40.02
CA THR A 551 1.72 33.48 40.21
C THR A 551 2.45 34.10 39.01
N ASN A 552 2.79 35.39 39.06
CA ASN A 552 3.60 36.00 38.00
C ASN A 552 5.04 35.45 37.94
N THR A 553 5.53 34.76 38.97
CA THR A 553 6.92 34.29 39.05
C THR A 553 7.09 32.81 39.41
N GLU A 554 6.11 32.19 40.05
CA GLU A 554 6.26 30.82 40.59
C GLU A 554 5.05 29.93 40.33
N ALA A 555 5.25 28.62 40.51
CA ALA A 555 4.20 27.62 40.51
C ALA A 555 4.17 26.94 41.88
N GLN A 556 2.97 26.72 42.41
CA GLN A 556 2.77 26.06 43.70
C GLN A 556 1.69 24.99 43.59
N ASN A 557 1.88 23.87 44.28
CA ASN A 557 0.81 22.92 44.52
C ASN A 557 0.05 23.34 45.79
N VAL A 558 -1.22 23.70 45.63
CA VAL A 558 -2.11 24.10 46.75
C VAL A 558 -3.01 22.96 47.23
N ALA A 559 -2.85 21.76 46.67
CA ALA A 559 -3.59 20.58 47.11
C ALA A 559 -3.15 20.11 48.51
N ALA A 560 -4.07 19.42 49.19
CA ALA A 560 -3.87 18.93 50.56
C ALA A 560 -2.71 17.93 50.71
N SER A 561 -2.25 17.30 49.62
CA SER A 561 -1.10 16.39 49.61
C SER A 561 0.22 17.02 50.05
N GLY A 562 0.37 18.34 49.87
CA GLY A 562 1.62 19.06 50.16
C GLY A 562 2.81 18.69 49.28
N LEU A 563 2.60 18.00 48.14
CA LEU A 563 3.70 17.65 47.22
C LEU A 563 4.37 18.92 46.66
N ALA A 564 5.69 18.98 46.69
CA ALA A 564 6.44 20.13 46.20
C ALA A 564 6.45 20.18 44.67
N VAL A 565 6.37 21.39 44.12
CA VAL A 565 6.54 21.66 42.69
C VAL A 565 7.92 22.23 42.45
N THR A 566 8.68 21.63 41.55
CA THR A 566 10.03 22.06 41.19
C THR A 566 10.08 22.52 39.74
N LYS A 567 10.63 23.71 39.50
CA LYS A 567 10.91 24.20 38.14
C LYS A 567 12.14 23.50 37.57
N LYS A 568 12.03 22.99 36.34
CA LYS A 568 13.13 22.36 35.60
C LYS A 568 13.44 23.19 34.36
N GLY A 569 14.74 23.34 34.07
CA GLY A 569 15.22 24.25 33.02
C GLY A 569 15.05 25.73 33.36
N THR A 570 15.36 26.60 32.39
CA THR A 570 15.33 28.07 32.55
C THR A 570 14.21 28.73 31.74
N GLY A 571 13.49 28.00 30.89
CA GLY A 571 12.59 28.52 29.85
C GLY A 571 11.14 28.04 29.93
N THR A 572 10.52 28.10 31.11
CA THR A 572 9.06 27.94 31.28
C THR A 572 8.46 29.26 31.78
N PRO A 573 8.24 30.26 30.90
CA PRO A 573 7.65 31.53 31.30
C PRO A 573 6.25 31.33 31.85
N ILE A 574 5.90 32.15 32.85
CA ILE A 574 4.53 32.30 33.31
C ILE A 574 4.00 33.63 32.78
N GLY A 575 2.76 33.64 32.28
CA GLY A 575 2.12 34.84 31.77
C GLY A 575 0.63 34.87 32.09
N TYR A 576 0.10 36.08 32.31
CA TYR A 576 -1.33 36.27 32.48
C TYR A 576 -2.04 36.13 31.13
N ASN A 577 -2.99 35.20 31.03
CA ASN A 577 -3.86 35.05 29.89
C ASN A 577 -5.13 35.88 30.11
N THR A 578 -5.31 36.92 29.29
CA THR A 578 -6.42 37.87 29.41
C THR A 578 -7.78 37.27 29.05
N ASP A 579 -7.82 36.21 28.25
CA ASP A 579 -9.07 35.58 27.83
C ASP A 579 -9.54 34.60 28.90
N LEU A 580 -8.61 33.86 29.50
CA LEU A 580 -8.90 32.92 30.59
C LEU A 580 -8.97 33.57 31.97
N LYS A 581 -8.50 34.83 32.09
CA LYS A 581 -8.42 35.57 33.35
C LYS A 581 -7.58 34.87 34.42
N MET A 582 -6.49 34.21 34.02
CA MET A 582 -5.58 33.47 34.93
C MET A 582 -4.17 33.40 34.37
N TYR A 583 -3.21 33.01 35.22
CA TYR A 583 -1.84 32.75 34.79
C TYR A 583 -1.70 31.37 34.17
N VAL A 584 -0.87 31.28 33.12
CA VAL A 584 -0.57 30.05 32.38
C VAL A 584 0.94 29.89 32.24
N ILE A 585 1.41 28.65 32.17
CA ILE A 585 2.80 28.35 31.80
C ILE A 585 2.92 28.16 30.30
N LYS A 586 4.12 28.43 29.75
CA LYS A 586 4.46 28.19 28.35
C LYS A 586 5.67 27.25 28.26
N PRO A 587 5.49 25.93 28.41
CA PRO A 587 6.58 24.98 28.25
C PRO A 587 7.11 25.10 26.81
N ASN A 588 8.43 25.04 26.66
CA ASN A 588 9.10 24.95 25.35
C ASN A 588 8.92 26.15 24.37
N THR A 589 8.92 27.40 24.84
CA THR A 589 9.06 28.58 23.94
C THR A 589 10.47 28.75 23.37
N THR A 590 11.46 28.00 23.87
CA THR A 590 12.90 28.14 23.53
C THR A 590 13.52 26.91 22.84
N GLY A 591 12.72 25.91 22.49
CA GLY A 591 13.17 24.70 21.77
C GLY A 591 13.85 23.61 22.63
N SER A 592 13.93 23.79 23.95
CA SER A 592 14.52 22.81 24.87
C SER A 592 13.47 21.89 25.50
N ILE A 593 13.70 20.58 25.38
CA ILE A 593 12.88 19.53 26.01
C ILE A 593 13.00 19.47 27.54
N SER A 594 13.89 20.27 28.13
CA SER A 594 14.18 20.26 29.58
C SER A 594 13.40 21.33 30.37
N ASN A 595 12.48 22.06 29.75
CA ASN A 595 11.68 23.12 30.39
C ASN A 595 10.29 22.60 30.77
N TYR A 596 10.06 22.35 32.07
CA TYR A 596 8.79 21.85 32.61
C TYR A 596 8.70 22.13 34.11
N TYR A 597 7.52 21.93 34.69
CA TYR A 597 7.38 21.82 36.15
C TYR A 597 7.22 20.36 36.55
N MET A 598 7.78 19.99 37.69
CA MET A 598 7.82 18.62 38.17
C MET A 598 7.17 18.51 39.56
N VAL A 599 6.36 17.49 39.76
CA VAL A 599 5.85 17.08 41.07
C VAL A 599 6.46 15.72 41.41
N ASP A 600 7.41 15.70 42.34
CA ASP A 600 8.03 14.46 42.82
C ASP A 600 7.15 13.81 43.88
N TYR A 601 6.71 12.57 43.63
CA TYR A 601 5.91 11.79 44.56
C TYR A 601 6.64 10.52 45.03
N LYS A 602 7.94 10.39 44.73
CA LYS A 602 8.74 9.25 45.16
C LYS A 602 8.69 9.09 46.69
N GLY A 603 8.31 7.91 47.14
CA GLY A 603 8.15 7.62 48.57
C GLY A 603 6.94 8.30 49.24
N ASN A 604 6.13 9.05 48.51
CA ASN A 604 4.91 9.67 49.04
C ASN A 604 3.74 8.67 48.99
N THR A 605 3.33 8.21 50.18
CA THR A 605 2.22 7.25 50.32
C THR A 605 0.85 7.90 50.11
N THR A 606 0.70 9.22 50.31
CA THR A 606 -0.55 9.95 50.07
C THR A 606 -0.92 9.91 48.58
N TYR A 607 0.02 10.25 47.70
CA TYR A 607 -0.21 10.21 46.26
C TYR A 607 -0.48 8.79 45.77
N THR A 608 0.42 7.86 46.09
CA THR A 608 0.32 6.47 45.62
C THR A 608 -0.93 5.76 46.14
N ASN A 609 -1.36 6.02 47.39
CA ASN A 609 -2.64 5.51 47.88
C ASN A 609 -3.85 6.25 47.31
N GLY A 610 -3.71 7.54 47.01
CA GLY A 610 -4.79 8.36 46.46
C GLY A 610 -5.22 7.89 45.07
N VAL A 611 -4.28 7.46 44.23
CA VAL A 611 -4.62 7.02 42.86
C VAL A 611 -4.95 5.53 42.72
N LYS A 612 -4.76 4.72 43.78
CA LYS A 612 -4.81 3.25 43.67
C LYS A 612 -6.20 2.67 43.39
N ASN A 613 -7.26 3.35 43.86
CA ASN A 613 -8.65 2.90 43.81
C ASN A 613 -9.50 3.74 42.86
N GLY A 614 -8.84 4.58 42.08
CA GLY A 614 -9.47 5.48 41.14
C GLY A 614 -8.96 6.91 41.31
N PHE A 615 -8.95 7.66 40.22
CA PHE A 615 -8.39 9.00 40.18
C PHE A 615 -8.96 9.80 39.01
N THR A 616 -8.66 11.10 39.01
CA THR A 616 -8.90 11.99 37.88
C THR A 616 -7.63 12.76 37.56
N TYR A 617 -7.30 12.85 36.26
CA TYR A 617 -6.32 13.79 35.73
C TYR A 617 -7.08 14.85 34.94
N GLU A 618 -6.76 16.11 35.19
CA GLU A 618 -7.38 17.26 34.52
C GLU A 618 -6.29 18.20 34.00
N VAL A 619 -6.41 18.59 32.73
CA VAL A 619 -5.57 19.61 32.13
C VAL A 619 -6.42 20.55 31.30
N TYR A 620 -6.16 21.86 31.42
CA TYR A 620 -6.71 22.87 30.52
C TYR A 620 -5.56 23.48 29.75
N CYS A 621 -5.47 23.19 28.45
CA CYS A 621 -4.29 23.54 27.67
C CYS A 621 -4.60 23.88 26.23
N LYS A 622 -3.65 24.57 25.59
CA LYS A 622 -3.69 24.99 24.19
C LYS A 622 -2.36 24.62 23.53
N THR A 623 -2.37 23.79 22.49
CA THR A 623 -1.17 23.51 21.70
C THR A 623 -1.05 24.43 20.50
N SER A 624 0.16 24.90 20.18
CA SER A 624 0.43 25.60 18.90
C SER A 624 0.85 24.66 17.78
N ASP A 625 1.18 23.41 18.11
CA ASP A 625 1.69 22.40 17.18
C ASP A 625 0.97 21.07 17.41
N ILE A 626 0.21 20.64 16.40
CA ILE A 626 -0.55 19.39 16.40
C ILE A 626 0.13 18.27 15.59
N LYS A 627 1.35 18.52 15.10
CA LYS A 627 2.08 17.61 14.20
C LYS A 627 3.22 16.87 14.86
N THR A 628 3.61 17.25 16.07
CA THR A 628 4.68 16.56 16.81
C THR A 628 4.17 15.95 18.09
N MET A 629 4.79 14.86 18.49
CA MET A 629 4.49 14.19 19.76
C MET A 629 4.83 15.10 20.96
N GLN A 630 3.88 15.29 21.87
CA GLN A 630 3.99 16.23 22.99
C GLN A 630 3.11 15.85 24.19
N TYR A 631 3.45 16.31 25.40
CA TYR A 631 2.75 15.93 26.64
C TYR A 631 2.49 17.13 27.57
N PRO A 632 1.24 17.59 27.75
CA PRO A 632 0.94 18.72 28.60
C PRO A 632 0.94 18.36 30.10
N LEU A 633 0.61 17.10 30.45
CA LEU A 633 0.63 16.58 31.82
C LEU A 633 0.76 15.05 31.78
N SER A 634 1.89 14.50 32.26
CA SER A 634 2.11 13.04 32.24
C SER A 634 3.17 12.53 33.22
N ASN A 635 3.15 11.23 33.48
CA ASN A 635 4.23 10.45 34.12
C ASN A 635 4.46 9.11 33.39
N LEU A 636 4.47 9.13 32.05
CA LEU A 636 4.51 7.93 31.22
C LEU A 636 5.95 7.46 31.04
N GLN A 637 6.39 6.46 31.81
CA GLN A 637 7.71 5.83 31.63
C GLN A 637 7.59 4.31 31.75
N SER A 638 7.11 3.65 30.69
CA SER A 638 6.71 2.23 30.66
C SER A 638 5.60 1.84 31.67
N ALA A 639 5.06 2.82 32.38
CA ALA A 639 4.01 2.77 33.37
C ALA A 639 3.27 4.12 33.37
N GLY A 640 2.39 4.36 34.34
CA GLY A 640 1.84 5.69 34.61
C GLY A 640 0.65 6.07 33.74
N MET A 641 0.37 7.36 33.69
CA MET A 641 -0.79 7.96 33.05
C MET A 641 -0.50 9.40 32.59
N GLY A 642 -1.28 9.90 31.64
CA GLY A 642 -1.14 11.27 31.18
C GLY A 642 -1.89 11.56 29.89
N PHE A 643 -1.68 12.78 29.40
CA PHE A 643 -2.20 13.25 28.13
C PHE A 643 -1.09 13.28 27.10
N THR A 644 -1.42 12.95 25.85
CA THR A 644 -0.49 12.98 24.72
C THR A 644 -1.13 13.63 23.51
N PHE A 645 -0.34 14.39 22.77
CA PHE A 645 -0.65 14.87 21.43
C PHE A 645 0.18 14.11 20.42
N ASN A 646 -0.45 13.69 19.31
CA ASN A 646 0.22 13.12 18.13
C ASN A 646 1.28 12.07 18.52
N GLU A 647 0.87 11.10 19.34
CA GLU A 647 1.69 9.95 19.75
C GLU A 647 1.96 9.05 18.54
N THR A 648 3.22 8.69 18.29
CA THR A 648 3.63 8.00 17.05
C THR A 648 4.26 6.62 17.25
N TYR A 649 4.34 6.10 18.47
CA TYR A 649 4.86 4.76 18.76
C TYR A 649 3.85 3.66 18.39
N THR A 650 2.56 3.98 18.28
CA THR A 650 1.50 3.07 17.81
C THR A 650 0.58 3.79 16.80
N ASP A 651 0.33 3.20 15.63
CA ASP A 651 -0.50 3.80 14.56
C ASP A 651 -1.93 4.10 15.07
N PRO A 652 -2.62 5.15 14.58
CA PRO A 652 -2.34 5.94 13.39
C PRO A 652 -1.57 7.24 13.65
N LYS A 653 -0.65 7.55 12.74
CA LYS A 653 -0.01 8.87 12.60
C LYS A 653 -1.05 9.94 12.23
N GLY A 654 -1.18 10.96 13.08
CA GLY A 654 -2.05 12.12 12.83
C GLY A 654 -2.27 12.97 14.08
N ALA A 655 -2.79 14.20 13.89
CA ALA A 655 -3.13 15.13 14.97
C ALA A 655 -4.16 14.54 15.93
N THR A 656 -3.71 13.77 16.92
CA THR A 656 -4.55 13.11 17.91
C THR A 656 -4.37 13.80 19.25
N PHE A 657 -5.44 13.82 20.05
CA PHE A 657 -5.38 14.20 21.44
C PHE A 657 -5.90 13.05 22.28
N SER A 658 -5.03 12.44 23.09
CA SER A 658 -5.36 11.20 23.81
C SER A 658 -5.09 11.29 25.30
N ALA A 659 -5.85 10.53 26.08
CA ALA A 659 -5.43 10.09 27.40
C ALA A 659 -4.79 8.71 27.31
N MET A 660 -3.81 8.45 28.17
CA MET A 660 -3.13 7.17 28.28
C MET A 660 -3.01 6.74 29.74
N ILE A 661 -3.21 5.46 29.99
CA ILE A 661 -2.94 4.78 31.26
C ILE A 661 -2.26 3.44 30.97
N ARG A 662 -1.22 3.09 31.73
CA ARG A 662 -0.66 1.74 31.71
C ARG A 662 -1.49 0.83 32.60
N GLY A 663 -2.02 -0.24 32.02
CA GLY A 663 -2.88 -1.19 32.70
C GLY A 663 -3.03 -2.50 31.95
N ASP A 664 -3.38 -3.58 32.67
CA ASP A 664 -3.63 -4.90 32.08
C ASP A 664 -2.54 -5.40 31.10
N GLY A 665 -1.28 -5.04 31.37
CA GLY A 665 -0.13 -5.40 30.54
C GLY A 665 0.16 -4.47 29.35
N LYS A 666 -0.78 -3.59 28.96
CA LYS A 666 -0.67 -2.67 27.80
C LYS A 666 -0.88 -1.20 28.18
N TYR A 667 -0.79 -0.30 27.20
CA TYR A 667 -1.31 1.06 27.34
C TYR A 667 -2.73 1.10 26.79
N HIS A 668 -3.66 1.61 27.58
CA HIS A 668 -5.00 1.97 27.12
C HIS A 668 -4.94 3.42 26.66
N LYS A 669 -5.10 3.64 25.35
CA LYS A 669 -5.05 4.95 24.69
C LYS A 669 -6.41 5.26 24.09
N LEU A 670 -7.02 6.36 24.53
CA LEU A 670 -8.33 6.80 24.02
C LEU A 670 -8.19 8.23 23.52
N ASN A 671 -8.78 8.50 22.35
CA ASN A 671 -8.81 9.83 21.74
C ASN A 671 -9.99 10.64 22.28
N PHE A 672 -9.77 11.90 22.62
CA PHE A 672 -10.84 12.83 23.01
C PHE A 672 -11.72 13.26 21.83
N MET A 673 -11.18 13.23 20.60
CA MET A 673 -11.86 13.65 19.37
C MET A 673 -11.22 13.01 18.14
N LYS A 674 -11.88 13.13 16.98
CA LYS A 674 -11.32 12.69 15.70
C LYS A 674 -10.13 13.56 15.31
N ALA A 675 -9.18 13.00 14.56
CA ALA A 675 -7.97 13.71 14.17
C ALA A 675 -8.26 14.98 13.33
N THR A 676 -9.38 15.00 12.59
CA THR A 676 -9.84 16.16 11.81
C THR A 676 -10.33 17.33 12.67
N ASP A 677 -10.68 17.06 13.92
CA ASP A 677 -11.30 18.04 14.81
C ASP A 677 -10.27 18.72 15.73
N VAL A 678 -9.06 18.15 15.82
CA VAL A 678 -7.94 18.71 16.59
C VAL A 678 -7.40 19.97 15.91
N LYS A 679 -7.67 21.12 16.52
CA LYS A 679 -7.21 22.44 16.06
C LYS A 679 -6.06 22.97 16.91
N ALA A 680 -5.01 23.46 16.23
CA ALA A 680 -3.97 24.25 16.86
C ALA A 680 -4.56 25.58 17.41
N ASN A 681 -3.89 26.14 18.41
CA ASN A 681 -4.24 27.39 19.09
C ASN A 681 -5.67 27.43 19.67
N THR A 682 -6.26 26.27 19.94
CA THR A 682 -7.55 26.13 20.61
C THR A 682 -7.33 25.57 22.01
N TYR A 683 -8.02 26.13 23.01
CA TYR A 683 -8.01 25.59 24.36
C TYR A 683 -8.96 24.40 24.46
N TYR A 684 -8.51 23.33 25.10
CA TYR A 684 -9.32 22.16 25.42
C TYR A 684 -9.24 21.89 26.91
N HIS A 685 -10.40 21.69 27.54
CA HIS A 685 -10.48 21.10 28.86
C HIS A 685 -10.57 19.60 28.72
N LEU A 686 -9.55 18.92 29.21
CA LEU A 686 -9.41 17.49 29.07
C LEU A 686 -9.32 16.89 30.44
N LEU A 687 -10.18 15.91 30.62
CA LEU A 687 -10.28 15.23 31.88
C LEU A 687 -10.43 13.75 31.58
N PHE A 688 -9.63 12.93 32.24
CA PHE A 688 -9.91 11.49 32.25
C PHE A 688 -9.92 10.96 33.66
N THR A 689 -10.77 9.98 33.86
CA THR A 689 -10.95 9.29 35.14
C THR A 689 -10.68 7.82 34.97
N TRP A 690 -10.12 7.19 35.98
CA TRP A 690 -10.07 5.73 36.09
C TRP A 690 -10.75 5.35 37.40
N ASN A 691 -11.70 4.42 37.38
CA ASN A 691 -12.49 4.06 38.58
C ASN A 691 -12.14 2.67 39.15
N GLY A 692 -11.08 2.04 38.67
CA GLY A 692 -10.73 0.65 39.01
C GLY A 692 -11.12 -0.37 37.93
N GLU A 693 -12.08 -0.04 37.07
CA GLU A 693 -12.62 -0.95 36.06
C GLU A 693 -12.49 -0.42 34.64
N GLN A 694 -12.60 0.90 34.46
CA GLN A 694 -12.56 1.56 33.16
C GLN A 694 -11.95 2.95 33.23
N ILE A 695 -11.39 3.38 32.10
CA ILE A 695 -11.06 4.78 31.82
C ILE A 695 -12.28 5.46 31.21
N CYS A 696 -12.56 6.70 31.59
CA CYS A 696 -13.60 7.55 30.99
C CYS A 696 -12.98 8.90 30.62
N LEU A 697 -13.31 9.41 29.44
CA LEU A 697 -12.82 10.68 28.92
C LEU A 697 -13.93 11.72 28.93
N TYR A 698 -13.57 12.95 29.28
CA TYR A 698 -14.41 14.12 29.20
C TYR A 698 -13.68 15.25 28.48
N LEU A 699 -14.34 15.82 27.48
CA LEU A 699 -13.88 16.98 26.72
C LEU A 699 -14.83 18.14 27.00
N ASP A 700 -14.29 19.26 27.47
CA ASP A 700 -15.09 20.46 27.75
C ASP A 700 -16.32 20.16 28.65
N GLY A 701 -16.10 19.28 29.63
CA GLY A 701 -17.12 18.85 30.59
C GLY A 701 -18.09 17.75 30.09
N GLU A 702 -18.02 17.36 28.82
CA GLU A 702 -18.91 16.36 28.22
C GLU A 702 -18.22 14.99 28.12
N PHE A 703 -18.95 13.90 28.38
CA PHE A 703 -18.44 12.54 28.21
C PHE A 703 -18.21 12.21 26.74
N VAL A 704 -17.02 11.69 26.39
CA VAL A 704 -16.67 11.38 24.99
C VAL A 704 -16.37 9.92 24.72
N ALA A 705 -15.74 9.19 25.65
CA ALA A 705 -15.34 7.80 25.41
C ALA A 705 -15.04 7.04 26.70
N SER A 706 -15.12 5.71 26.65
CA SER A 706 -14.68 4.80 27.71
C SER A 706 -13.95 3.57 27.15
N ASP A 707 -13.13 2.92 27.98
CA ASP A 707 -12.50 1.62 27.70
C ASP A 707 -12.25 0.86 29.01
N VAL A 708 -12.32 -0.46 28.96
CA VAL A 708 -12.10 -1.33 30.12
C VAL A 708 -10.61 -1.36 30.45
N CYS A 709 -10.27 -1.08 31.71
CA CYS A 709 -8.93 -1.18 32.26
C CYS A 709 -9.06 -1.54 33.74
N LYS A 710 -8.79 -2.79 34.10
CA LYS A 710 -9.04 -3.34 35.44
C LYS A 710 -7.87 -3.19 36.39
N LYS A 711 -6.72 -2.73 35.89
CA LYS A 711 -5.50 -2.59 36.69
C LYS A 711 -4.70 -1.37 36.27
N LEU A 712 -4.27 -0.56 37.23
CA LEU A 712 -3.28 0.49 37.03
C LEU A 712 -1.85 -0.05 37.30
N THR A 713 -0.90 0.31 36.44
CA THR A 713 0.53 0.09 36.67
C THR A 713 1.23 1.43 36.89
N MET A 714 1.64 1.68 38.12
CA MET A 714 2.35 2.90 38.53
C MET A 714 3.84 2.85 38.19
N PRO A 715 4.47 4.01 37.89
CA PRO A 715 5.93 4.10 37.83
C PRO A 715 6.57 3.73 39.16
N SER A 716 7.79 3.18 39.10
CA SER A 716 8.58 2.76 40.26
C SER A 716 9.96 3.39 40.26
N GLY A 717 10.61 3.43 41.43
CA GLY A 717 11.98 3.93 41.56
C GLY A 717 12.06 5.43 41.29
N ASP A 718 13.03 5.85 40.47
CA ASP A 718 13.26 7.26 40.18
C ASP A 718 12.27 7.84 39.16
N ALA A 719 11.48 7.02 38.46
CA ALA A 719 10.45 7.49 37.53
C ALA A 719 9.18 8.04 38.23
N GLN A 720 9.19 8.12 39.56
CA GLN A 720 8.03 8.50 40.38
C GLN A 720 7.81 10.02 40.49
N TYR A 721 7.59 10.68 39.34
CA TYR A 721 7.29 12.11 39.28
C TYR A 721 6.33 12.43 38.13
N ILE A 722 5.60 13.55 38.26
CA ILE A 722 4.68 14.08 37.24
C ILE A 722 5.34 15.27 36.56
N CYS A 723 5.29 15.31 35.23
CA CYS A 723 5.70 16.45 34.43
C CYS A 723 4.49 17.27 33.99
N ILE A 724 4.58 18.59 34.15
CA ILE A 724 3.64 19.57 33.59
C ILE A 724 4.38 20.29 32.47
N GLY A 725 3.98 20.01 31.23
CA GLY A 725 4.60 20.53 30.01
C GLY A 725 5.68 19.66 29.37
N ALA A 726 5.85 18.41 29.80
CA ALA A 726 6.69 17.41 29.15
C ALA A 726 6.28 16.00 29.61
N ASP A 727 6.99 14.98 29.15
CA ASP A 727 6.87 13.61 29.67
C ASP A 727 8.05 13.20 30.54
N SER A 728 7.75 12.34 31.52
CA SER A 728 8.73 11.80 32.45
C SER A 728 9.73 10.89 31.73
N ASN A 729 10.84 10.61 32.40
CA ASN A 729 11.89 9.70 31.96
C ASN A 729 12.25 8.78 33.14
N SER A 730 13.28 7.94 33.01
CA SER A 730 13.69 6.99 34.04
C SER A 730 14.14 7.62 35.36
N SER A 731 14.49 8.91 35.36
CA SER A 731 14.95 9.64 36.55
C SER A 731 14.77 11.15 36.39
N PRO A 732 14.50 11.92 37.48
CA PRO A 732 14.38 13.37 37.45
C PRO A 732 15.70 14.10 37.12
N SER A 733 16.84 13.41 37.12
CA SER A 733 18.11 13.97 36.63
C SER A 733 18.26 13.89 35.10
N SER A 734 17.45 13.06 34.43
CA SER A 734 17.43 12.92 32.97
C SER A 734 16.61 14.05 32.33
N ALA A 735 16.91 14.38 31.07
CA ALA A 735 16.05 15.28 30.31
C ALA A 735 14.65 14.65 30.15
N ALA A 736 13.61 15.48 30.34
CA ALA A 736 12.24 15.07 30.03
C ALA A 736 12.09 14.85 28.52
N GLN A 737 11.04 14.12 28.14
CA GLN A 737 10.79 13.77 26.76
C GLN A 737 9.68 14.65 26.17
N ASN A 738 9.74 14.92 24.87
CA ASN A 738 8.60 15.42 24.08
C ASN A 738 7.87 16.62 24.72
N ALA A 739 8.61 17.70 25.00
CA ALA A 739 8.07 18.86 25.67
C ALA A 739 6.89 19.50 24.92
N PHE A 740 5.88 19.92 25.69
CA PHE A 740 4.66 20.52 25.20
C PHE A 740 4.91 21.90 24.59
N LYS A 741 4.35 22.16 23.41
CA LYS A 741 4.47 23.43 22.69
C LYS A 741 3.14 24.16 22.77
N GLY A 742 2.98 24.97 23.81
CA GLY A 742 1.68 25.56 24.07
C GLY A 742 1.57 26.27 25.39
N GLU A 743 0.33 26.37 25.87
CA GLU A 743 -0.01 26.95 27.17
C GLU A 743 -0.72 25.91 28.02
N VAL A 744 -0.32 25.77 29.29
CA VAL A 744 -1.04 24.97 30.29
C VAL A 744 -1.57 25.92 31.37
N ALA A 745 -2.88 25.93 31.53
CA ALA A 745 -3.61 26.80 32.45
C ALA A 745 -4.02 26.07 33.74
N ILE A 746 -4.43 24.80 33.62
CA ILE A 746 -4.79 23.93 34.74
C ILE A 746 -3.99 22.64 34.62
N ALA A 747 -3.47 22.15 35.74
CA ALA A 747 -2.90 20.82 35.89
C ALA A 747 -3.27 20.27 37.27
N ARG A 748 -4.18 19.30 37.30
CA ARG A 748 -4.78 18.78 38.54
C ARG A 748 -4.84 17.27 38.56
N VAL A 749 -4.73 16.72 39.77
CA VAL A 749 -4.92 15.29 40.08
C VAL A 749 -5.79 15.15 41.32
N TYR A 750 -6.79 14.28 41.23
CA TYR A 750 -7.74 13.97 42.29
C TYR A 750 -7.62 12.51 42.69
N SER A 751 -7.77 12.18 43.99
CA SER A 751 -7.85 10.80 44.50
C SER A 751 -9.20 10.11 44.24
N LYS A 752 -10.07 10.78 43.49
CA LYS A 752 -11.41 10.32 43.12
C LYS A 752 -11.55 10.30 41.61
N ALA A 753 -12.19 9.26 41.08
CA ALA A 753 -12.76 9.27 39.74
C ALA A 753 -14.02 10.16 39.75
N VAL A 754 -13.92 11.38 39.23
CA VAL A 754 -15.06 12.30 39.19
C VAL A 754 -16.13 11.78 38.23
N ASN A 755 -17.40 12.04 38.54
CA ASN A 755 -18.49 11.66 37.64
C ASN A 755 -18.73 12.74 36.57
N ALA A 756 -19.64 12.48 35.62
CA ALA A 756 -19.95 13.41 34.54
C ALA A 756 -20.48 14.77 35.01
N SER A 757 -21.24 14.80 36.11
CA SER A 757 -21.75 16.06 36.68
C SER A 757 -20.60 16.90 37.26
N GLU A 758 -19.67 16.24 37.94
CA GLU A 758 -18.46 16.87 38.48
C GLU A 758 -17.53 17.35 37.35
N ALA A 759 -17.31 16.57 36.30
CA ALA A 759 -16.54 16.97 35.12
C ALA A 759 -17.15 18.21 34.43
N ALA A 760 -18.47 18.23 34.23
CA ALA A 760 -19.19 19.38 33.70
C ALA A 760 -19.05 20.62 34.59
N SER A 761 -19.14 20.45 35.92
CA SER A 761 -19.00 21.55 36.88
C SER A 761 -17.57 22.12 36.92
N LEU A 762 -16.53 21.29 36.74
CA LEU A 762 -15.14 21.73 36.63
C LEU A 762 -14.95 22.61 35.39
N TYR A 763 -15.49 22.21 34.24
CA TYR A 763 -15.47 23.04 33.03
C TYR A 763 -16.28 24.34 33.20
N LYS A 764 -17.43 24.27 33.86
CA LYS A 764 -18.27 25.44 34.17
C LYS A 764 -17.50 26.49 34.99
N GLN A 765 -16.63 26.09 35.92
CA GLN A 765 -15.79 27.05 36.65
C GLN A 765 -14.85 27.81 35.72
N LEU A 766 -14.23 27.12 34.75
CA LEU A 766 -13.31 27.73 33.78
C LEU A 766 -14.04 28.75 32.89
N THR A 767 -15.20 28.37 32.37
CA THR A 767 -16.02 29.23 31.49
C THR A 767 -16.70 30.35 32.25
N THR A 768 -17.09 30.16 33.51
CA THR A 768 -17.61 31.25 34.35
C THR A 768 -16.51 32.27 34.61
N ARG A 769 -15.32 31.82 35.03
CA ARG A 769 -14.20 32.69 35.34
C ARG A 769 -13.79 33.58 34.18
N SER A 770 -13.75 33.06 32.95
CA SER A 770 -13.32 33.84 31.77
C SER A 770 -14.22 35.05 31.51
N THR A 771 -15.45 35.05 32.02
CA THR A 771 -16.41 36.17 31.89
C THR A 771 -16.24 37.28 32.94
N ILE A 772 -15.48 37.04 34.02
CA ILE A 772 -15.34 37.97 35.13
C ILE A 772 -14.19 38.95 34.85
N ALA A 773 -14.53 40.18 34.44
CA ALA A 773 -13.55 41.19 34.03
C ALA A 773 -12.66 41.67 35.20
N GLU A 774 -13.17 41.60 36.43
CA GLU A 774 -12.53 42.06 37.67
C GLU A 774 -11.20 41.34 37.96
N PHE A 775 -11.01 40.12 37.44
CA PHE A 775 -9.71 39.45 37.51
C PHE A 775 -8.59 40.21 36.78
N THR A 776 -8.93 40.93 35.70
CA THR A 776 -7.94 41.77 35.00
C THR A 776 -7.53 42.95 35.89
N THR A 777 -8.49 43.56 36.58
CA THR A 777 -8.22 44.61 37.59
C THR A 777 -7.37 44.06 38.74
N LEU A 778 -7.73 42.88 39.27
CA LEU A 778 -6.95 42.21 40.31
C LEU A 778 -5.49 41.95 39.86
N ASN A 779 -5.30 41.45 38.63
CA ASN A 779 -3.97 41.24 38.07
C ASN A 779 -3.15 42.55 38.01
N SER A 780 -3.75 43.66 37.58
CA SER A 780 -3.08 44.97 37.57
C SER A 780 -2.68 45.42 38.98
N LEU A 781 -3.54 45.21 39.98
CA LEU A 781 -3.23 45.54 41.39
C LEU A 781 -2.12 44.65 41.96
N LEU A 782 -2.13 43.35 41.67
CA LEU A 782 -1.11 42.41 42.14
C LEU A 782 0.27 42.70 41.54
N THR A 783 0.31 43.20 40.30
CA THR A 783 1.56 43.43 39.56
C THR A 783 2.09 44.87 39.63
N SER A 784 1.32 45.82 40.14
CA SER A 784 1.77 47.22 40.30
C SER A 784 2.83 47.40 41.38
N GLY A 785 2.95 46.45 42.31
CA GLY A 785 3.81 46.56 43.50
C GLY A 785 3.29 47.53 44.57
N SER A 786 2.03 47.99 44.47
CA SER A 786 1.46 48.99 45.37
C SER A 786 0.71 48.40 46.58
N LEU A 787 0.51 47.09 46.64
CA LEU A 787 -0.22 46.43 47.73
C LEU A 787 0.68 46.16 48.94
N SER A 788 0.10 46.23 50.14
CA SER A 788 0.76 45.68 51.34
C SER A 788 0.91 44.15 51.23
N GLN A 789 1.84 43.57 51.97
CA GLN A 789 2.07 42.12 51.97
C GLN A 789 0.80 41.31 52.28
N GLU A 790 -0.02 41.79 53.23
CA GLU A 790 -1.29 41.16 53.60
C GLU A 790 -2.29 41.17 52.43
N LEU A 791 -2.49 42.33 51.80
CA LEU A 791 -3.40 42.47 50.66
C LEU A 791 -2.91 41.73 49.42
N ALA A 792 -1.59 41.68 49.20
CA ALA A 792 -1.01 40.88 48.13
C ALA A 792 -1.27 39.38 48.35
N THR A 793 -1.14 38.90 49.60
CA THR A 793 -1.43 37.49 49.95
C THR A 793 -2.90 37.14 49.71
N GLU A 794 -3.81 37.99 50.18
CA GLU A 794 -5.26 37.83 49.97
C GLU A 794 -5.62 37.88 48.48
N GLY A 795 -5.08 38.84 47.73
CA GLY A 795 -5.32 38.97 46.29
C GLY A 795 -4.78 37.79 45.49
N TRP A 796 -3.62 37.24 45.84
CA TRP A 796 -3.10 36.02 45.21
C TRP A 796 -3.95 34.79 45.55
N ALA A 797 -4.49 34.69 46.76
CA ALA A 797 -5.43 33.63 47.11
C ALA A 797 -6.72 33.71 46.25
N LEU A 798 -7.25 34.91 46.03
CA LEU A 798 -8.39 35.14 45.14
C LEU A 798 -8.06 34.83 43.67
N MET A 799 -6.88 35.24 43.19
CA MET A 799 -6.42 34.95 41.82
C MET A 799 -6.29 33.44 41.58
N ASN A 800 -5.74 32.71 42.55
CA ASN A 800 -5.42 31.28 42.42
C ASN A 800 -6.62 30.36 42.70
N ASN A 801 -7.66 30.84 43.38
CA ASN A 801 -8.89 30.07 43.53
C ASN A 801 -9.75 30.19 42.25
N ILE A 802 -9.95 29.07 41.56
CA ILE A 802 -10.74 29.03 40.32
C ILE A 802 -12.21 29.39 40.56
N ALA A 803 -12.73 29.14 41.75
CA ALA A 803 -14.11 29.37 42.13
C ALA A 803 -14.38 30.79 42.64
N THR A 804 -13.36 31.66 42.68
CA THR A 804 -13.53 33.05 43.13
C THR A 804 -14.61 33.75 42.30
N SER A 805 -15.61 34.27 43.00
CA SER A 805 -16.76 34.97 42.46
C SER A 805 -16.47 36.43 42.14
N LYS A 806 -17.35 37.03 41.34
CA LYS A 806 -17.29 38.48 41.06
C LYS A 806 -17.47 39.29 42.33
N GLU A 807 -18.36 38.86 43.23
CA GLU A 807 -18.65 39.52 44.49
C GLU A 807 -17.43 39.56 45.42
N GLU A 808 -16.66 38.47 45.50
CA GLU A 808 -15.41 38.43 46.26
C GLU A 808 -14.36 39.38 45.69
N LEU A 809 -14.25 39.48 44.36
CA LEU A 809 -13.33 40.41 43.71
C LEU A 809 -13.75 41.87 43.90
N ASP A 810 -15.04 42.19 43.73
CA ASP A 810 -15.58 43.53 43.95
C ASP A 810 -15.35 43.99 45.40
N ALA A 811 -15.56 43.08 46.37
CA ALA A 811 -15.27 43.34 47.77
C ALA A 811 -13.78 43.62 48.01
N PHE A 812 -12.89 42.81 47.42
CA PHE A 812 -11.44 43.00 47.54
C PHE A 812 -10.97 44.32 46.90
N ILE A 813 -11.43 44.64 45.69
CA ILE A 813 -11.07 45.86 44.97
C ILE A 813 -11.54 47.10 45.76
N THR A 814 -12.76 47.06 46.30
CA THR A 814 -13.27 48.14 47.16
C THR A 814 -12.42 48.31 48.41
N LYS A 815 -12.02 47.20 49.06
CA LYS A 815 -11.13 47.19 50.23
C LYS A 815 -9.77 47.81 49.90
N VAL A 816 -9.18 47.50 48.76
CA VAL A 816 -7.91 48.09 48.29
C VAL A 816 -8.07 49.59 48.05
N ASN A 817 -9.12 50.05 47.37
CA ASN A 817 -9.34 51.47 47.08
C ASN A 817 -9.65 52.34 48.31
N SER A 818 -10.05 51.72 49.42
CA SER A 818 -10.35 52.40 50.69
C SER A 818 -9.14 52.64 51.59
N LYS A 819 -7.98 52.08 51.24
CA LYS A 819 -6.70 52.20 51.95
C LYS A 819 -5.70 52.98 51.11
#